data_AF-A0A1W7D4C8-F1
#
_entry.id   AF-A0A1W7D4C8-F1
#
_cell.length_a   1.000
_cell.length_b   1.000
_cell.length_c   1.000
_cell.angle_alpha   90.00
_cell.angle_beta   90.00
_cell.angle_gamma   90.00
#
_symmetry.space_group_name_H-M   'P 1'
#
loop_
_entity.id
_entity.type
_entity.pdbx_description
1 polymer ?
#
loop_
_entity_poly.entity_id
_entity_poly.type
_entity_poly.pdbx_seq_one_letter_code
_entity_poly.pdbx_strand_id
1 'polypeptide(L)'
;MEGRTLLVHAVGGGDCGHAAALDFSGRQPDYEGDPGAVGRDRRPLRKVFDGLTLAGEKVEGVALLGTTNEHRPGDRPFLAYAEEMAQRLSGPAGLCGRHMEPTCVLTLPVTQPTMEAAGDAVGQLLTKLTPAECLITCGSGSYVLSVGALMAAIEAGVPARLIHIDHAHHPYEIAAPRHGQHHLTTWLVRQRFWDELAQLDPDHRPVWELLAARQRADCAPARKLANALTGHSPSGLPLGKIAKLAELWPAVQAAFFERIGRGEAVDHALLRAWFGERLSRLYRRERPSLRTVLPRSTIESLEQLLAGSFEGGGASHFRNASLSLATGTTDSPVVRTLRDTKLMDMYSDATTHAAHLRPSRHRPLPYTVVEAADRFERDDVARELVARTGFTAWPMLGSGDVLVLTGVGLPRDGRDEDDRHALRTVLEHAHRRSGSLLRRGRIRLRLLASPETTERAHVLLAWTQPLLDGVNGEASVIPALPVAPDTIDDLRDQVLAHLRAGPPPTGLPGSGSLRDIDEILLVLSPGTAAANYGMIAAGIDWALEAACPFTITELARTHGGPPELHTGQSTLCRLGIDGVLVRLAASALRRLDLRTVTHLLSLGSPGLADTLRNAERFADEAMADPGHSASHEHRGRLAHARFGLVAHTLGDHPELAAYVAVESVRPALYTFEGWRQFTRTSPAARTLTRIRDASPYCHLLDRRRAQRGGRPRPKDDVRSLLRQLMAGLPDSRGQLVTDYERLLAELRALSPYTG
;
A
#
# COMPACT_ATOMS: atom_id res chain seq x y z
N MET A 1 8.83 -19.63 27.34
CA MET A 1 9.43 -18.56 26.52
C MET A 1 8.49 -17.37 26.41
N GLU A 2 7.18 -17.55 26.56
CA GLU A 2 6.22 -16.47 26.73
C GLU A 2 6.65 -15.50 27.84
N GLY A 3 6.66 -14.20 27.52
CA GLY A 3 7.05 -13.13 28.46
C GLY A 3 8.55 -13.02 28.77
N ARG A 4 9.42 -13.75 28.06
CA ARG A 4 10.89 -13.72 28.26
C ARG A 4 11.61 -12.89 27.21
N THR A 5 12.82 -12.41 27.53
CA THR A 5 13.72 -11.74 26.57
C THR A 5 14.50 -12.77 25.75
N LEU A 6 14.35 -12.72 24.42
CA LEU A 6 14.99 -13.63 23.46
C LEU A 6 16.15 -12.95 22.74
N LEU A 7 17.36 -13.50 22.85
CA LEU A 7 18.50 -13.10 22.01
C LEU A 7 18.46 -13.85 20.69
N VAL A 8 18.46 -13.11 19.58
CA VAL A 8 18.48 -13.63 18.21
C VAL A 8 19.86 -13.33 17.62
N HIS A 9 20.66 -14.37 17.37
CA HIS A 9 22.06 -14.24 16.97
C HIS A 9 22.35 -14.97 15.66
N ALA A 10 22.88 -14.24 14.68
CA ALA A 10 23.34 -14.81 13.42
C ALA A 10 24.74 -15.43 13.59
N VAL A 11 24.83 -16.75 13.41
CA VAL A 11 26.10 -17.48 13.53
C VAL A 11 26.94 -17.24 12.27
N GLY A 12 28.19 -16.83 12.46
CA GLY A 12 29.14 -16.61 11.37
C GLY A 12 30.53 -17.15 11.64
N GLY A 13 31.42 -17.01 10.67
CA GLY A 13 32.81 -17.49 10.80
C GLY A 13 33.57 -16.89 11.99
N GLY A 14 33.23 -15.67 12.41
CA GLY A 14 33.79 -15.05 13.61
C GLY A 14 33.45 -15.79 14.91
N ASP A 15 32.26 -16.39 15.02
CA ASP A 15 31.87 -17.22 16.16
C ASP A 15 32.67 -18.52 16.23
N CYS A 16 33.17 -19.00 15.09
CA CYS A 16 34.02 -20.19 14.99
C CYS A 16 35.53 -19.89 15.10
N GLY A 17 35.93 -18.63 15.32
CA GLY A 17 37.35 -18.24 15.34
C GLY A 17 38.00 -18.12 13.95
N HIS A 18 37.19 -17.94 12.90
CA HIS A 18 37.63 -17.89 11.51
C HIS A 18 37.19 -16.58 10.84
N ALA A 19 37.33 -15.45 11.56
CA ALA A 19 37.00 -14.13 11.03
C ALA A 19 37.75 -13.89 9.69
N ALA A 20 37.01 -13.45 8.66
CA ALA A 20 37.50 -13.19 7.31
C ALA A 20 38.09 -14.40 6.55
N ALA A 21 37.87 -15.63 7.00
CA ALA A 21 38.28 -16.82 6.26
C ALA A 21 37.47 -16.96 4.96
N LEU A 22 38.17 -17.08 3.83
CA LEU A 22 37.56 -17.41 2.53
C LEU A 22 37.34 -18.93 2.35
N ASP A 23 37.88 -19.73 3.28
CA ASP A 23 37.84 -21.19 3.27
C ASP A 23 37.87 -21.73 4.71
N PHE A 24 36.94 -22.64 5.00
CA PHE A 24 36.75 -23.26 6.32
C PHE A 24 37.19 -24.73 6.34
N SER A 25 37.58 -25.30 5.20
CA SER A 25 37.98 -26.70 5.08
C SER A 25 39.18 -27.03 5.99
N GLY A 26 39.05 -28.13 6.75
CA GLY A 26 40.09 -28.63 7.65
C GLY A 26 40.37 -27.78 8.89
N ARG A 27 39.63 -26.69 9.13
CA ARG A 27 39.79 -25.84 10.33
C ARG A 27 38.88 -26.33 11.45
N GLN A 28 39.44 -26.48 12.65
CA GLN A 28 38.63 -26.78 13.84
C GLN A 28 38.03 -25.49 14.41
N PRO A 29 36.72 -25.45 14.68
CA PRO A 29 36.09 -24.28 15.25
C PRO A 29 36.51 -24.10 16.70
N ASP A 30 36.83 -22.86 17.06
CA ASP A 30 37.06 -22.44 18.43
C ASP A 30 35.93 -21.48 18.84
N TYR A 31 34.94 -21.98 19.57
CA TYR A 31 33.77 -21.19 19.98
C TYR A 31 33.99 -20.38 21.25
N GLU A 32 34.99 -20.71 22.06
CA GLU A 32 35.29 -20.00 23.31
C GLU A 32 36.18 -18.78 23.06
N GLY A 33 37.17 -18.94 22.18
CA GLY A 33 38.24 -17.97 21.99
C GLY A 33 39.15 -17.86 23.22
N ASP A 34 40.23 -17.09 23.06
CA ASP A 34 41.05 -16.69 24.20
C ASP A 34 40.25 -15.69 25.07
N PRO A 35 40.06 -15.96 26.39
CA PRO A 35 39.39 -15.05 27.32
C PRO A 35 40.02 -13.65 27.38
N GLY A 36 41.33 -13.53 27.07
CA GLY A 36 42.06 -12.26 27.01
C GLY A 36 42.02 -11.57 25.65
N ALA A 37 41.37 -12.16 24.64
CA ALA A 37 41.32 -11.57 23.30
C ALA A 37 40.55 -10.23 23.29
N VAL A 38 41.01 -9.32 22.43
CA VAL A 38 40.40 -7.99 22.23
C VAL A 38 40.04 -7.78 20.77
N GLY A 39 39.17 -6.80 20.49
CA GLY A 39 38.80 -6.44 19.13
C GLY A 39 38.23 -7.63 18.35
N ARG A 40 38.71 -7.85 17.12
CA ARG A 40 38.20 -8.90 16.21
C ARG A 40 38.50 -10.33 16.67
N ASP A 41 39.50 -10.53 17.52
CA ASP A 41 39.92 -11.86 17.97
C ASP A 41 39.04 -12.40 19.10
N ARG A 42 38.26 -11.54 19.76
CA ARG A 42 37.27 -11.94 20.77
C ARG A 42 35.99 -12.44 20.08
N ARG A 43 35.47 -13.58 20.54
CA ARG A 43 34.29 -14.23 19.93
C ARG A 43 33.05 -13.33 20.02
N PRO A 44 32.29 -13.15 18.92
CA PRO A 44 31.11 -12.29 18.92
C PRO A 44 30.10 -12.62 20.01
N LEU A 45 29.72 -13.90 20.16
CA LEU A 45 28.77 -14.31 21.21
C LEU A 45 29.28 -14.01 22.63
N ARG A 46 30.59 -14.16 22.90
CA ARG A 46 31.19 -13.75 24.18
C ARG A 46 31.08 -12.25 24.42
N LYS A 47 31.41 -11.42 23.42
CA LYS A 47 31.24 -9.96 23.53
C LYS A 47 29.80 -9.58 23.87
N VAL A 48 28.84 -10.26 23.24
CA VAL A 48 27.40 -10.04 23.47
C VAL A 48 27.02 -10.38 24.90
N PHE A 49 27.33 -11.58 25.39
CA PHE A 49 26.97 -11.96 26.75
C PHE A 49 27.65 -11.09 27.80
N ASP A 50 28.94 -10.79 27.64
CA ASP A 50 29.67 -9.95 28.58
C ASP A 50 29.11 -8.52 28.57
N GLY A 51 28.83 -7.97 27.38
CA GLY A 51 28.24 -6.64 27.22
C GLY A 51 26.83 -6.54 27.83
N LEU A 52 25.95 -7.51 27.58
CA LEU A 52 24.61 -7.54 28.15
C LEU A 52 24.64 -7.69 29.68
N THR A 53 25.60 -8.46 30.20
CA THR A 53 25.83 -8.55 31.65
C THR A 53 26.18 -7.17 32.23
N LEU A 54 27.06 -6.42 31.56
CA LEU A 54 27.45 -5.07 31.98
C LEU A 54 26.27 -4.08 31.92
N ALA A 55 25.39 -4.24 30.94
CA ALA A 55 24.17 -3.42 30.81
C ALA A 55 23.07 -3.78 31.82
N GLY A 56 23.21 -4.87 32.59
CA GLY A 56 22.17 -5.38 33.48
C GLY A 56 21.02 -6.07 32.73
N GLU A 57 21.21 -6.42 31.46
CA GLU A 57 20.21 -7.06 30.62
C GLU A 57 20.15 -8.57 30.88
N LYS A 58 18.96 -9.08 31.14
CA LYS A 58 18.74 -10.51 31.41
C LYS A 58 18.25 -11.21 30.15
N VAL A 59 19.14 -11.95 29.50
CA VAL A 59 18.76 -12.86 28.40
C VAL A 59 18.28 -14.18 28.98
N GLU A 60 17.05 -14.57 28.66
CA GLU A 60 16.42 -15.78 29.19
C GLU A 60 16.23 -16.88 28.15
N GLY A 61 16.49 -16.59 26.87
CA GLY A 61 16.71 -17.60 25.85
C GLY A 61 17.45 -17.06 24.64
N VAL A 62 17.95 -17.99 23.81
CA VAL A 62 18.80 -17.70 22.65
C VAL A 62 18.28 -18.47 21.44
N ALA A 63 18.10 -17.77 20.33
CA ALA A 63 17.87 -18.34 19.00
C ALA A 63 19.11 -18.10 18.13
N LEU A 64 19.76 -19.19 17.72
CA LEU A 64 20.94 -19.19 16.85
C LEU A 64 20.51 -19.42 15.40
N LEU A 65 20.69 -18.43 14.53
CA LEU A 65 20.43 -18.57 13.10
C LEU A 65 21.66 -19.15 12.41
N GLY A 66 21.49 -20.29 11.74
CA GLY A 66 22.53 -20.91 10.95
C GLY A 66 22.02 -21.26 9.56
N THR A 67 22.81 -20.94 8.53
CA THR A 67 22.42 -21.23 7.16
C THR A 67 22.62 -22.70 6.80
N THR A 68 21.74 -23.26 5.99
CA THR A 68 21.81 -24.66 5.53
C THR A 68 22.63 -24.83 4.26
N ASN A 69 22.96 -23.74 3.56
CA ASN A 69 23.72 -23.80 2.32
C ASN A 69 25.19 -24.16 2.58
N GLU A 70 25.70 -25.10 1.77
CA GLU A 70 27.13 -25.33 1.66
C GLU A 70 27.74 -24.18 0.84
N HIS A 71 28.85 -23.60 1.34
CA HIS A 71 29.53 -22.51 0.63
C HIS A 71 30.38 -23.05 -0.52
N ARG A 72 30.86 -24.30 -0.38
CA ARG A 72 31.52 -25.13 -1.38
C ARG A 72 31.15 -26.61 -1.17
N PRO A 73 31.26 -27.47 -2.20
CA PRO A 73 31.04 -28.90 -2.02
C PRO A 73 31.91 -29.47 -0.90
N GLY A 74 31.27 -30.03 0.13
CA GLY A 74 31.95 -30.63 1.28
C GLY A 74 32.22 -29.68 2.46
N ASP A 75 31.82 -28.41 2.36
CA ASP A 75 31.81 -27.50 3.51
C ASP A 75 30.68 -27.86 4.47
N ARG A 76 30.97 -27.74 5.77
CA ARG A 76 29.95 -27.84 6.81
C ARG A 76 29.07 -26.58 6.81
N PRO A 77 27.73 -26.69 6.79
CA PRO A 77 26.82 -25.54 6.84
C PRO A 77 26.84 -24.84 8.22
N PHE A 78 26.52 -23.54 8.25
CA PHE A 78 26.48 -22.78 9.51
C PHE A 78 25.43 -23.26 10.50
N LEU A 79 24.36 -23.90 10.03
CA LEU A 79 23.40 -24.59 10.90
C LEU A 79 24.08 -25.60 11.83
N ALA A 80 25.02 -26.39 11.30
CA ALA A 80 25.68 -27.40 12.10
C ALA A 80 26.61 -26.80 13.16
N TYR A 81 27.17 -25.60 12.94
CA TYR A 81 27.89 -24.85 13.98
C TYR A 81 26.93 -24.29 15.02
N ALA A 82 25.76 -23.79 14.62
CA ALA A 82 24.72 -23.32 15.53
C ALA A 82 24.23 -24.45 16.46
N GLU A 83 24.06 -25.66 15.94
CA GLU A 83 23.69 -26.85 16.72
C GLU A 83 24.74 -27.23 17.77
N GLU A 84 26.03 -27.20 17.42
CA GLU A 84 27.09 -27.41 18.40
C GLU A 84 27.13 -26.33 19.47
N MET A 85 26.98 -25.06 19.08
CA MET A 85 26.90 -23.95 20.03
C MET A 85 25.70 -24.11 20.97
N ALA A 86 24.54 -24.53 20.45
CA ALA A 86 23.35 -24.79 21.24
C ALA A 86 23.54 -25.94 22.25
N GLN A 87 24.19 -27.03 21.83
CA GLN A 87 24.55 -28.14 22.71
C GLN A 87 25.51 -27.70 23.83
N ARG A 88 26.49 -26.85 23.52
CA ARG A 88 27.43 -26.31 24.53
C ARG A 88 26.75 -25.35 25.50
N LEU A 89 25.92 -24.42 25.01
CA LEU A 89 25.12 -23.51 25.85
C LEU A 89 24.21 -24.25 26.83
N SER A 90 23.68 -25.40 26.41
CA SER A 90 22.78 -26.25 27.20
C SER A 90 23.50 -27.32 28.01
N GLY A 91 24.82 -27.45 27.84
CA GLY A 91 25.66 -28.45 28.49
C GLY A 91 26.29 -27.91 29.76
N PRO A 92 26.77 -28.78 30.66
CA PRO A 92 27.24 -28.39 32.00
C PRO A 92 28.42 -27.41 32.00
N ALA A 93 29.24 -27.40 30.94
CA ALA A 93 30.35 -26.45 30.79
C ALA A 93 29.88 -25.04 30.35
N GLY A 94 28.69 -24.94 29.78
CA GLY A 94 28.20 -23.73 29.12
C GLY A 94 29.00 -23.39 27.85
N LEU A 95 28.72 -22.19 27.33
CA LEU A 95 29.48 -21.56 26.25
C LEU A 95 29.69 -20.09 26.58
N CYS A 96 30.91 -19.59 26.40
CA CYS A 96 31.25 -18.20 26.64
C CYS A 96 30.91 -17.74 28.07
N GLY A 97 30.97 -18.64 29.06
CA GLY A 97 30.66 -18.34 30.47
C GLY A 97 29.15 -18.30 30.80
N ARG A 98 28.29 -18.72 29.87
CA ARG A 98 26.84 -18.81 30.08
C ARG A 98 26.34 -20.25 29.95
N HIS A 99 25.43 -20.60 30.83
CA HIS A 99 24.66 -21.84 30.80
C HIS A 99 23.18 -21.51 30.68
N MET A 100 22.44 -22.25 29.86
CA MET A 100 21.01 -22.08 29.65
C MET A 100 20.27 -23.41 29.68
N GLU A 101 19.01 -23.38 30.08
CA GLU A 101 18.15 -24.57 29.98
C GLU A 101 17.98 -24.99 28.52
N PRO A 102 17.99 -26.30 28.18
CA PRO A 102 17.86 -26.77 26.80
C PRO A 102 16.61 -26.23 26.08
N THR A 103 15.51 -26.02 26.82
CA THR A 103 14.26 -25.46 26.28
C THR A 103 14.33 -23.97 25.93
N CYS A 104 15.41 -23.30 26.34
CA CYS A 104 15.65 -21.87 26.13
C CYS A 104 16.71 -21.61 25.05
N VAL A 105 17.30 -22.66 24.46
CA VAL A 105 18.30 -22.54 23.39
C VAL A 105 17.75 -23.20 22.14
N LEU A 106 17.62 -22.42 21.07
CA LEU A 106 16.97 -22.82 19.83
C LEU A 106 17.91 -22.62 18.67
N THR A 107 17.90 -23.56 17.73
CA THR A 107 18.56 -23.40 16.43
C THR A 107 17.50 -23.15 15.36
N LEU A 108 17.75 -22.14 14.53
CA LEU A 108 16.86 -21.78 13.43
C LEU A 108 17.59 -22.04 12.11
N PRO A 109 17.13 -23.03 11.32
CA PRO A 109 17.67 -23.26 9.99
C PRO A 109 17.22 -22.16 9.03
N VAL A 110 18.17 -21.58 8.32
CA VAL A 110 17.90 -20.59 7.26
C VAL A 110 18.41 -21.12 5.93
N THR A 111 17.58 -21.17 4.90
CA THR A 111 17.94 -21.83 3.63
C THR A 111 19.12 -21.17 2.93
N GLN A 112 19.17 -19.84 2.95
CA GLN A 112 20.19 -19.02 2.32
C GLN A 112 20.46 -17.77 3.17
N PRO A 113 21.63 -17.11 3.02
CA PRO A 113 21.94 -15.89 3.76
C PRO A 113 21.19 -14.67 3.18
N THR A 114 19.86 -14.68 3.19
CA THR A 114 19.00 -13.60 2.68
C THR A 114 18.08 -13.06 3.77
N MET A 115 17.64 -11.80 3.63
CA MET A 115 16.69 -11.20 4.58
C MET A 115 15.37 -11.99 4.67
N GLU A 116 14.84 -12.41 3.52
CA GLU A 116 13.56 -13.11 3.41
C GLU A 116 13.60 -14.44 4.17
N ALA A 117 14.62 -15.27 3.92
CA ALA A 117 14.73 -16.57 4.58
C ALA A 117 14.88 -16.44 6.10
N ALA A 118 15.62 -15.43 6.58
CA ALA A 118 15.72 -15.14 8.00
C ALA A 118 14.41 -14.62 8.59
N GLY A 119 13.73 -13.73 7.88
CA GLY A 119 12.43 -13.18 8.25
C GLY A 119 11.39 -14.28 8.43
N ASP A 120 11.30 -15.21 7.48
CA ASP A 120 10.38 -16.35 7.54
C ASP A 120 10.67 -17.26 8.74
N ALA A 121 11.94 -17.63 8.95
CA ALA A 121 12.34 -18.51 10.03
C ALA A 121 12.07 -17.89 11.42
N VAL A 122 12.41 -16.61 11.59
CA VAL A 122 12.20 -15.88 12.85
C VAL A 122 10.72 -15.57 13.05
N GLY A 123 9.98 -15.18 12.02
CA GLY A 123 8.54 -14.89 12.11
C GLY A 123 7.73 -16.11 12.59
N GLN A 124 8.05 -17.30 12.06
CA GLN A 124 7.46 -18.56 12.53
C GLN A 124 7.79 -18.86 14.00
N LEU A 125 9.00 -18.50 14.45
CA LEU A 125 9.39 -18.64 15.85
C LEU A 125 8.58 -17.70 16.74
N LEU A 126 8.51 -16.41 16.38
CA LEU A 126 7.84 -15.39 17.19
C LEU A 126 6.33 -15.63 17.31
N THR A 127 5.71 -16.18 16.27
CA THR A 127 4.31 -16.64 16.30
C THR A 127 4.07 -17.73 17.34
N LYS A 128 5.08 -18.57 17.64
CA LYS A 128 4.97 -19.70 18.58
C LYS A 128 5.33 -19.34 20.02
N LEU A 129 6.31 -18.46 20.21
CA LEU A 129 6.90 -18.20 21.53
C LEU A 129 6.43 -16.92 22.21
N THR A 130 5.96 -15.94 21.42
CA THR A 130 5.52 -14.61 21.90
C THR A 130 6.40 -14.03 23.02
N PRO A 131 7.70 -13.80 22.74
CA PRO A 131 8.62 -13.24 23.73
C PRO A 131 8.21 -11.80 24.10
N ALA A 132 8.60 -11.35 25.29
CA ALA A 132 8.36 -9.97 25.71
C ALA A 132 9.18 -8.97 24.88
N GLU A 133 10.36 -9.38 24.45
CA GLU A 133 11.28 -8.57 23.65
C GLU A 133 12.27 -9.47 22.89
N CYS A 134 12.72 -8.99 21.73
CA CYS A 134 13.84 -9.53 20.98
C CYS A 134 15.07 -8.63 21.06
N LEU A 135 16.19 -9.23 21.44
CA LEU A 135 17.52 -8.65 21.37
C LEU A 135 18.21 -9.21 20.13
N ILE A 136 18.52 -8.40 19.13
CA ILE A 136 18.98 -8.88 17.82
C ILE A 136 20.42 -8.45 17.60
N THR A 137 21.33 -9.42 17.47
CA THR A 137 22.74 -9.11 17.31
C THR A 137 23.07 -8.67 15.90
N CYS A 138 24.05 -7.79 15.77
CA CYS A 138 24.62 -7.40 14.51
C CYS A 138 26.14 -7.26 14.56
N GLY A 139 26.79 -7.49 13.42
CA GLY A 139 28.25 -7.54 13.31
C GLY A 139 28.82 -8.95 13.48
N SER A 140 27.97 -9.96 13.72
CA SER A 140 28.28 -11.38 13.48
C SER A 140 27.39 -11.94 12.37
N GLY A 141 27.82 -13.04 11.76
CA GLY A 141 27.08 -13.69 10.69
C GLY A 141 26.90 -12.81 9.45
N SER A 142 25.99 -13.25 8.58
CA SER A 142 25.55 -12.40 7.46
C SER A 142 24.63 -11.30 7.99
N TYR A 143 24.96 -10.04 7.68
CA TYR A 143 24.20 -8.86 8.10
C TYR A 143 22.70 -8.94 7.76
N VAL A 144 22.38 -9.51 6.60
CA VAL A 144 20.99 -9.58 6.12
C VAL A 144 20.13 -10.54 6.96
N LEU A 145 20.74 -11.51 7.66
CA LEU A 145 20.02 -12.36 8.60
C LEU A 145 19.53 -11.56 9.82
N SER A 146 20.39 -10.68 10.35
CA SER A 146 20.01 -9.80 11.48
C SER A 146 18.94 -8.78 11.08
N VAL A 147 18.96 -8.27 9.85
CA VAL A 147 17.88 -7.42 9.33
C VAL A 147 16.58 -8.20 9.15
N GLY A 148 16.63 -9.41 8.58
CA GLY A 148 15.45 -10.26 8.44
C GLY A 148 14.81 -10.58 9.80
N ALA A 149 15.63 -10.89 10.81
CA ALA A 149 15.17 -11.08 12.18
C ALA A 149 14.49 -9.83 12.76
N LEU A 150 15.08 -8.65 12.52
CA LEU A 150 14.52 -7.38 12.96
C LEU A 150 13.16 -7.10 12.31
N MET A 151 13.07 -7.30 11.00
CA MET A 151 11.81 -7.14 10.28
C MET A 151 10.76 -8.10 10.82
N ALA A 152 11.09 -9.37 11.03
CA ALA A 152 10.17 -10.34 11.62
C ALA A 152 9.68 -9.93 13.02
N ALA A 153 10.53 -9.34 13.86
CA ALA A 153 10.13 -8.84 15.18
C ALA A 153 9.15 -7.67 15.09
N ILE A 154 9.44 -6.69 14.23
CA ILE A 154 8.56 -5.55 13.96
C ILE A 154 7.21 -6.05 13.41
N GLU A 155 7.24 -7.02 12.49
CA GLU A 155 6.05 -7.63 11.90
C GLU A 155 5.18 -8.37 12.91
N ALA A 156 5.81 -9.09 13.84
CA ALA A 156 5.13 -9.81 14.92
C ALA A 156 4.62 -8.87 16.03
N GLY A 157 4.92 -7.56 15.96
CA GLY A 157 4.61 -6.60 17.01
C GLY A 157 5.39 -6.84 18.31
N VAL A 158 6.52 -7.54 18.21
CA VAL A 158 7.41 -7.82 19.35
C VAL A 158 8.42 -6.68 19.47
N PRO A 159 8.55 -6.04 20.65
CA PRO A 159 9.59 -5.05 20.88
C PRO A 159 10.97 -5.60 20.50
N ALA A 160 11.77 -4.81 19.78
CA ALA A 160 13.08 -5.24 19.30
C ALA A 160 14.16 -4.20 19.58
N ARG A 161 15.28 -4.64 20.16
CA ARG A 161 16.51 -3.85 20.31
C ARG A 161 17.66 -4.50 19.55
N LEU A 162 18.48 -3.67 18.93
CA LEU A 162 19.67 -4.08 18.20
C LEU A 162 20.89 -4.05 19.11
N ILE A 163 21.79 -5.01 18.92
CA ILE A 163 23.01 -5.13 19.70
C ILE A 163 24.19 -5.27 18.75
N HIS A 164 25.01 -4.23 18.65
CA HIS A 164 26.29 -4.35 17.97
C HIS A 164 27.25 -5.18 18.82
N ILE A 165 27.85 -6.22 18.24
CA ILE A 165 28.71 -7.15 18.99
C ILE A 165 29.86 -6.45 19.73
N ASP A 166 30.42 -5.38 19.17
CA ASP A 166 31.52 -4.62 19.79
C ASP A 166 31.06 -3.64 20.87
N HIS A 167 29.76 -3.34 20.95
CA HIS A 167 29.17 -2.39 21.91
C HIS A 167 27.91 -2.96 22.57
N ALA A 168 27.95 -4.26 22.90
CA ALA A 168 26.77 -4.98 23.37
C ALA A 168 26.21 -4.52 24.73
N HIS A 169 26.92 -3.61 25.42
CA HIS A 169 26.48 -2.97 26.66
C HIS A 169 25.53 -1.77 26.42
N HIS A 170 25.30 -1.40 25.16
CA HIS A 170 24.33 -0.37 24.77
C HIS A 170 23.36 -0.91 23.71
N PRO A 171 22.36 -1.74 24.10
CA PRO A 171 21.29 -2.14 23.19
C PRO A 171 20.54 -0.91 22.68
N TYR A 172 20.39 -0.83 21.37
CA TYR A 172 19.72 0.26 20.68
C TYR A 172 18.25 -0.07 20.44
N GLU A 173 17.34 0.77 20.91
CA GLU A 173 15.92 0.63 20.61
C GLU A 173 15.61 1.19 19.22
N ILE A 174 15.06 0.35 18.34
CA ILE A 174 14.33 0.89 17.19
C ILE A 174 13.03 1.39 17.77
N ALA A 175 12.95 2.71 18.00
CA ALA A 175 11.81 3.32 18.65
C ALA A 175 10.50 2.72 18.09
N ALA A 176 9.75 2.02 18.94
CA ALA A 176 8.33 1.86 18.70
C ALA A 176 7.76 3.28 18.47
N PRO A 177 6.76 3.46 17.59
CA PRO A 177 6.32 4.79 17.20
C PRO A 177 5.91 5.51 18.45
N ARG A 178 6.65 6.57 18.78
CA ARG A 178 6.43 7.33 20.01
C ARG A 178 5.03 7.96 20.05
N HIS A 179 4.27 7.90 18.94
CA HIS A 179 2.90 8.41 18.82
C HIS A 179 2.01 7.54 17.91
N GLY A 180 1.82 6.25 18.21
CA GLY A 180 1.03 5.33 17.37
C GLY A 180 -0.34 5.87 16.91
N GLN A 181 -1.11 6.51 17.80
CA GLN A 181 -2.40 7.13 17.46
C GLN A 181 -2.26 8.30 16.47
N HIS A 182 -1.21 9.11 16.61
CA HIS A 182 -0.95 10.21 15.68
C HIS A 182 -0.62 9.66 14.29
N HIS A 183 0.27 8.67 14.19
CA HIS A 183 0.62 8.05 12.90
C HIS A 183 -0.57 7.35 12.24
N LEU A 184 -1.42 6.70 13.02
CA LEU A 184 -2.68 6.15 12.53
C LEU A 184 -3.58 7.25 11.95
N THR A 185 -3.74 8.36 12.66
CA THR A 185 -4.57 9.49 12.21
C THR A 185 -3.99 10.12 10.93
N THR A 186 -2.68 10.36 10.90
CA THR A 186 -1.92 10.83 9.73
C THR A 186 -2.10 9.90 8.53
N TRP A 187 -2.04 8.59 8.74
CA TRP A 187 -2.31 7.59 7.70
C TRP A 187 -3.76 7.66 7.21
N LEU A 188 -4.74 7.71 8.11
CA LEU A 188 -6.16 7.83 7.74
C LEU A 188 -6.44 9.12 6.96
N VAL A 189 -5.77 10.23 7.29
CA VAL A 189 -5.88 11.50 6.54
C VAL A 189 -5.29 11.34 5.14
N ARG A 190 -4.09 10.76 5.03
CA ARG A 190 -3.46 10.52 3.72
C ARG A 190 -4.32 9.62 2.84
N GLN A 191 -4.89 8.58 3.42
CA GLN A 191 -5.77 7.63 2.75
C GLN A 191 -7.22 8.09 2.69
N ARG A 192 -7.59 9.26 3.23
CA ARG A 192 -8.91 9.88 3.09
C ARG A 192 -10.05 9.01 3.63
N PHE A 193 -9.81 8.30 4.72
CA PHE A 193 -10.82 7.56 5.49
C PHE A 193 -11.54 8.50 6.45
N TRP A 194 -12.32 9.42 5.87
CA TRP A 194 -12.95 10.53 6.61
C TRP A 194 -14.00 10.06 7.63
N ASP A 195 -14.76 9.00 7.32
CA ASP A 195 -15.77 8.45 8.24
C ASP A 195 -15.10 7.88 9.52
N GLU A 196 -13.93 7.26 9.39
CA GLU A 196 -13.16 6.73 10.52
C GLU A 196 -12.48 7.85 11.32
N LEU A 197 -11.97 8.89 10.64
CA LEU A 197 -11.44 10.08 11.31
C LEU A 197 -12.50 10.81 12.12
N ALA A 198 -13.74 10.87 11.65
CA ALA A 198 -14.84 11.46 12.41
C ALA A 198 -15.09 10.76 13.76
N GLN A 199 -14.66 9.50 13.92
CA GLN A 199 -14.75 8.74 15.17
C GLN A 199 -13.48 8.89 16.02
N LEU A 200 -12.30 8.88 15.39
CA LEU A 200 -11.00 8.86 16.07
C LEU A 200 -10.45 10.25 16.42
N ASP A 201 -10.97 11.31 15.80
CA ASP A 201 -10.62 12.72 16.05
C ASP A 201 -11.90 13.55 16.27
N PRO A 202 -12.48 13.50 17.49
CA PRO A 202 -13.70 14.21 17.82
C PRO A 202 -13.60 15.74 17.69
N ASP A 203 -12.41 16.30 17.90
CA ASP A 203 -12.17 17.75 17.91
C ASP A 203 -12.42 18.37 16.52
N HIS A 204 -12.12 17.62 15.45
CA HIS A 204 -12.34 18.04 14.07
C HIS A 204 -13.47 17.28 13.36
N ARG A 205 -14.28 16.52 14.11
CA ARG A 205 -15.39 15.72 13.58
C ARG A 205 -16.28 16.43 12.54
N PRO A 206 -16.68 17.71 12.71
CA PRO A 206 -17.49 18.39 11.69
C PRO A 206 -16.80 18.53 10.33
N VAL A 207 -15.47 18.69 10.31
CA VAL A 207 -14.68 18.73 9.07
C VAL A 207 -14.66 17.34 8.42
N TRP A 208 -14.41 16.30 9.22
CA TRP A 208 -14.38 14.92 8.74
C TRP A 208 -15.73 14.46 8.19
N GLU A 209 -16.85 14.78 8.85
CA GLU A 209 -18.19 14.46 8.36
C GLU A 209 -18.53 15.19 7.03
N LEU A 210 -18.07 16.43 6.85
CA LEU A 210 -18.23 17.16 5.58
C LEU A 210 -17.43 16.52 4.45
N LEU A 211 -16.17 16.13 4.70
CA LEU A 211 -15.32 15.45 3.72
C LEU A 211 -15.85 14.04 3.40
N ALA A 212 -16.34 13.30 4.40
CA ALA A 212 -16.98 12.01 4.19
C ALA A 212 -18.25 12.12 3.32
N ALA A 213 -19.09 13.13 3.57
CA ALA A 213 -20.25 13.40 2.73
C ALA A 213 -19.85 13.74 1.28
N ARG A 214 -18.82 14.57 1.11
CA ARG A 214 -18.24 14.92 -0.19
C ARG A 214 -17.72 13.70 -0.95
N GLN A 215 -17.04 12.77 -0.28
CA GLN A 215 -16.52 11.53 -0.87
C GLN A 215 -17.65 10.61 -1.37
N ARG A 216 -18.86 10.75 -0.82
CA ARG A 216 -20.10 10.10 -1.29
C ARG A 216 -20.87 10.91 -2.34
N ALA A 217 -20.32 12.05 -2.80
CA ALA A 217 -21.00 13.05 -3.62
C ALA A 217 -22.34 13.56 -3.01
N ASP A 218 -22.44 13.55 -1.67
CA ASP A 218 -23.58 14.08 -0.92
C ASP A 218 -23.36 15.54 -0.52
N CYS A 219 -24.03 16.44 -1.23
CA CYS A 219 -23.99 17.87 -0.95
C CYS A 219 -24.96 18.31 0.17
N ALA A 220 -25.82 17.42 0.69
CA ALA A 220 -26.84 17.82 1.65
C ALA A 220 -26.27 18.38 2.97
N PRO A 221 -25.22 17.78 3.57
CA PRO A 221 -24.59 18.34 4.77
C PRO A 221 -23.99 19.73 4.52
N ALA A 222 -23.29 19.91 3.41
CA ALA A 222 -22.72 21.21 3.03
C ALA A 222 -23.81 22.27 2.75
N ARG A 223 -24.92 21.90 2.10
CA ARG A 223 -26.07 22.81 1.87
C ARG A 223 -26.74 23.21 3.17
N LYS A 224 -26.97 22.24 4.07
CA LYS A 224 -27.57 22.51 5.38
C LYS A 224 -26.69 23.47 6.17
N LEU A 225 -25.37 23.24 6.16
CA LEU A 225 -24.42 24.12 6.81
C LEU A 225 -24.39 25.52 6.17
N ALA A 226 -24.29 25.61 4.83
CA ALA A 226 -24.30 26.88 4.12
C ALA A 226 -25.59 27.71 4.37
N ASN A 227 -26.74 27.05 4.51
CA ASN A 227 -28.02 27.70 4.81
C ASN A 227 -28.16 28.10 6.29
N ALA A 228 -27.53 27.38 7.20
CA ALA A 228 -27.59 27.63 8.64
C ALA A 228 -26.63 28.73 9.10
N LEU A 229 -25.58 29.00 8.33
CA LEU A 229 -24.56 30.00 8.68
C LEU A 229 -24.97 31.42 8.26
N THR A 230 -25.17 32.28 9.25
CA THR A 230 -25.28 33.74 9.10
C THR A 230 -23.98 34.47 9.44
N GLY A 231 -22.89 33.73 9.71
CA GLY A 231 -21.60 34.24 10.17
C GLY A 231 -20.48 33.19 10.07
N HIS A 232 -19.65 33.05 11.11
CA HIS A 232 -18.48 32.16 11.12
C HIS A 232 -18.85 30.67 11.14
N SER A 233 -18.22 29.89 10.26
CA SER A 233 -18.39 28.43 10.19
C SER A 233 -17.68 27.71 11.36
N PRO A 234 -18.21 26.57 11.85
CA PRO A 234 -17.47 25.64 12.72
C PRO A 234 -16.12 25.21 12.12
N SER A 235 -16.04 25.16 10.79
CA SER A 235 -14.81 24.85 10.05
C SER A 235 -13.94 26.07 9.78
N GLY A 236 -14.30 27.25 10.30
CA GLY A 236 -13.61 28.54 10.13
C GLY A 236 -13.37 29.00 8.70
N LEU A 237 -14.01 28.36 7.71
CA LEU A 237 -13.94 28.76 6.31
C LEU A 237 -14.97 29.86 5.97
N PRO A 238 -14.66 30.73 4.98
CA PRO A 238 -15.63 31.65 4.42
C PRO A 238 -16.84 30.92 3.83
N LEU A 239 -18.03 31.49 3.97
CA LEU A 239 -19.28 30.92 3.45
C LEU A 239 -19.20 30.54 1.96
N GLY A 240 -18.52 31.35 1.14
CA GLY A 240 -18.31 31.08 -0.29
C GLY A 240 -17.53 29.80 -0.58
N LYS A 241 -16.60 29.39 0.30
CA LYS A 241 -15.84 28.13 0.17
C LYS A 241 -16.70 26.93 0.58
N ILE A 242 -17.54 27.08 1.60
CA ILE A 242 -18.50 26.04 2.02
C ILE A 242 -19.59 25.86 0.95
N ALA A 243 -20.02 26.95 0.31
CA ALA A 243 -20.95 26.91 -0.81
C ALA A 243 -20.42 26.07 -1.98
N LYS A 244 -19.10 26.06 -2.23
CA LYS A 244 -18.50 25.16 -3.24
C LYS A 244 -18.67 23.68 -2.90
N LEU A 245 -18.66 23.29 -1.62
CA LEU A 245 -18.93 21.91 -1.19
C LEU A 245 -20.42 21.53 -1.36
N ALA A 246 -21.31 22.52 -1.44
CA ALA A 246 -22.73 22.33 -1.72
C ALA A 246 -23.05 22.15 -3.22
N GLU A 247 -22.07 22.41 -4.10
CA GLU A 247 -22.19 22.20 -5.53
C GLU A 247 -22.00 20.74 -5.93
N LEU A 248 -22.88 20.24 -6.79
CA LEU A 248 -22.88 18.83 -7.17
C LEU A 248 -21.60 18.43 -7.91
N TRP A 249 -21.20 19.20 -8.92
CA TRP A 249 -20.12 18.81 -9.81
C TRP A 249 -18.73 18.75 -9.12
N PRO A 250 -18.31 19.75 -8.32
CA PRO A 250 -17.11 19.62 -7.51
C PRO A 250 -17.14 18.40 -6.57
N ALA A 251 -18.30 18.07 -5.98
CA ALA A 251 -18.46 16.88 -5.16
C ALA A 251 -18.33 15.58 -5.97
N VAL A 252 -18.81 15.53 -7.23
CA VAL A 252 -18.58 14.40 -8.14
C VAL A 252 -17.10 14.20 -8.43
N GLN A 253 -16.40 15.28 -8.78
CA GLN A 253 -14.97 15.21 -9.08
C GLN A 253 -14.17 14.73 -7.87
N ALA A 254 -14.51 15.26 -6.69
CA ALA A 254 -13.93 14.82 -5.42
C ALA A 254 -14.15 13.33 -5.17
N ALA A 255 -15.40 12.88 -5.19
CA ALA A 255 -15.75 11.49 -4.98
C ALA A 255 -15.00 10.59 -5.98
N PHE A 256 -14.89 11.00 -7.24
CA PHE A 256 -14.18 10.23 -8.27
C PHE A 256 -12.69 10.09 -7.96
N PHE A 257 -12.00 11.20 -7.73
CA PHE A 257 -10.56 11.20 -7.55
C PHE A 257 -10.13 10.66 -6.17
N GLU A 258 -10.87 10.96 -5.09
CA GLU A 258 -10.55 10.46 -3.75
C GLU A 258 -10.71 8.94 -3.68
N ARG A 259 -11.75 8.38 -4.31
CA ARG A 259 -11.98 6.92 -4.36
C ARG A 259 -10.95 6.22 -5.24
N ILE A 260 -10.61 6.81 -6.39
CA ILE A 260 -9.49 6.32 -7.21
C ILE A 260 -8.17 6.32 -6.43
N GLY A 261 -7.88 7.41 -5.72
CA GLY A 261 -6.69 7.56 -4.88
C GLY A 261 -6.59 6.47 -3.82
N ARG A 262 -7.72 6.05 -3.25
CA ARG A 262 -7.85 4.97 -2.27
C ARG A 262 -7.81 3.56 -2.85
N GLY A 263 -7.62 3.42 -4.17
CA GLY A 263 -7.69 2.13 -4.84
C GLY A 263 -9.09 1.50 -4.90
N GLU A 264 -10.13 2.22 -4.44
CA GLU A 264 -11.51 1.72 -4.45
C GLU A 264 -11.99 1.45 -5.87
N ALA A 265 -13.04 0.62 -5.98
CA ALA A 265 -13.74 0.44 -7.23
C ALA A 265 -14.22 1.79 -7.77
N VAL A 266 -13.70 2.16 -8.94
CA VAL A 266 -14.24 3.29 -9.70
C VAL A 266 -15.62 2.87 -10.13
N ASP A 267 -16.63 3.39 -9.44
CA ASP A 267 -18.01 3.23 -9.82
C ASP A 267 -18.16 3.70 -11.28
N HIS A 268 -18.63 2.83 -12.17
CA HIS A 268 -18.78 3.17 -13.59
C HIS A 268 -19.76 4.30 -13.76
N ALA A 269 -20.78 4.40 -12.90
CA ALA A 269 -21.67 5.53 -12.93
C ALA A 269 -20.92 6.84 -12.62
N LEU A 270 -19.97 6.80 -11.69
CA LEU A 270 -19.13 7.94 -11.32
C LEU A 270 -18.11 8.30 -12.41
N LEU A 271 -17.40 7.31 -12.97
CA LEU A 271 -16.49 7.53 -14.10
C LEU A 271 -17.23 8.05 -15.32
N ARG A 272 -18.38 7.46 -15.65
CA ARG A 272 -19.21 7.87 -16.78
C ARG A 272 -19.75 9.28 -16.58
N ALA A 273 -20.20 9.61 -15.37
CA ALA A 273 -20.66 10.96 -15.06
C ALA A 273 -19.53 11.98 -15.17
N TRP A 274 -18.37 11.66 -14.61
CA TRP A 274 -17.19 12.51 -14.71
C TRP A 274 -16.77 12.70 -16.18
N PHE A 275 -16.63 11.61 -16.93
CA PHE A 275 -16.15 11.61 -18.31
C PHE A 275 -17.12 12.35 -19.24
N GLY A 276 -18.43 12.05 -19.15
CA GLY A 276 -19.45 12.68 -19.98
C GLY A 276 -19.61 14.18 -19.71
N GLU A 277 -19.66 14.62 -18.45
CA GLU A 277 -19.75 16.04 -18.11
C GLU A 277 -18.44 16.78 -18.44
N ARG A 278 -17.28 16.17 -18.21
CA ARG A 278 -15.98 16.73 -18.60
C ARG A 278 -15.93 16.97 -20.11
N LEU A 279 -16.24 15.95 -20.91
CA LEU A 279 -16.23 16.06 -22.36
C LEU A 279 -17.27 17.09 -22.83
N SER A 280 -18.46 17.12 -22.24
CA SER A 280 -19.49 18.12 -22.53
C SER A 280 -19.04 19.55 -22.26
N ARG A 281 -18.31 19.79 -21.16
CA ARG A 281 -17.77 21.11 -20.80
C ARG A 281 -16.64 21.54 -21.74
N LEU A 282 -15.69 20.65 -22.01
CA LEU A 282 -14.61 20.90 -22.95
C LEU A 282 -15.17 21.18 -24.36
N TYR A 283 -16.10 20.35 -24.82
CA TYR A 283 -16.77 20.53 -26.10
C TYR A 283 -17.51 21.85 -26.20
N ARG A 284 -18.32 22.24 -25.20
CA ARG A 284 -19.00 23.55 -25.21
C ARG A 284 -18.04 24.73 -25.33
N ARG A 285 -16.88 24.64 -24.69
CA ARG A 285 -15.84 25.69 -24.74
C ARG A 285 -15.16 25.77 -26.11
N GLU A 286 -14.93 24.62 -26.75
CA GLU A 286 -14.14 24.52 -27.99
C GLU A 286 -14.99 24.36 -29.26
N ARG A 287 -16.32 24.25 -29.14
CA ARG A 287 -17.25 23.96 -30.24
C ARG A 287 -17.04 24.83 -31.49
N PRO A 288 -16.83 26.16 -31.39
CA PRO A 288 -16.60 26.98 -32.58
C PRO A 288 -15.33 26.57 -33.33
N SER A 289 -14.22 26.38 -32.61
CA SER A 289 -12.92 25.99 -33.17
C SER A 289 -12.89 24.55 -33.65
N LEU A 290 -13.61 23.64 -32.98
CA LEU A 290 -13.71 22.25 -33.42
C LEU A 290 -14.49 22.12 -34.73
N ARG A 291 -15.54 22.93 -34.93
CA ARG A 291 -16.34 22.94 -36.17
C ARG A 291 -15.56 23.40 -37.39
N THR A 292 -14.50 24.19 -37.19
CA THR A 292 -13.64 24.65 -38.29
C THR A 292 -12.53 23.65 -38.65
N VAL A 293 -12.17 22.75 -37.73
CA VAL A 293 -11.01 21.86 -37.87
C VAL A 293 -11.40 20.39 -38.09
N LEU A 294 -12.52 19.95 -37.53
CA LEU A 294 -13.00 18.57 -37.65
C LEU A 294 -14.06 18.41 -38.75
N PRO A 295 -14.13 17.25 -39.43
CA PRO A 295 -15.20 16.95 -40.37
C PRO A 295 -16.59 17.09 -39.72
N ARG A 296 -17.55 17.59 -40.50
CA ARG A 296 -18.94 17.78 -40.05
C ARG A 296 -19.57 16.51 -39.48
N SER A 297 -19.34 15.36 -40.10
CA SER A 297 -19.82 14.05 -39.63
C SER A 297 -19.27 13.66 -38.25
N THR A 298 -18.02 14.02 -37.96
CA THR A 298 -17.40 13.81 -36.64
C THR A 298 -18.03 14.71 -35.58
N ILE A 299 -18.32 15.97 -35.91
CA ILE A 299 -19.01 16.90 -35.02
C ILE A 299 -20.44 16.42 -34.73
N GLU A 300 -21.19 16.02 -35.75
CA GLU A 300 -22.55 15.50 -35.59
C GLU A 300 -22.56 14.23 -34.73
N SER A 301 -21.60 13.33 -34.91
CA SER A 301 -21.43 12.13 -34.08
C SER A 301 -21.13 12.47 -32.61
N LEU A 302 -20.26 13.46 -32.35
CA LEU A 302 -19.97 13.95 -30.99
C LEU A 302 -21.18 14.63 -30.35
N GLU A 303 -21.94 15.42 -31.11
CA GLU A 303 -23.17 16.06 -30.62
C GLU A 303 -24.24 15.03 -30.26
N GLN A 304 -24.44 14.00 -31.09
CA GLN A 304 -25.34 12.87 -30.79
C GLN A 304 -24.89 12.10 -29.55
N LEU A 305 -23.57 11.90 -29.42
CA LEU A 305 -22.96 11.21 -28.29
C LEU A 305 -23.18 11.95 -26.97
N LEU A 306 -22.94 13.26 -26.96
CA LEU A 306 -23.10 14.10 -25.78
C LEU A 306 -24.59 14.32 -25.44
N ALA A 307 -25.48 14.26 -26.44
CA ALA A 307 -26.92 14.27 -26.24
C ALA A 307 -27.48 12.97 -25.63
N GLY A 308 -26.67 11.89 -25.58
CA GLY A 308 -27.07 10.61 -25.01
C GLY A 308 -28.04 9.80 -25.88
N SER A 309 -28.05 10.05 -27.20
CA SER A 309 -29.07 9.55 -28.13
C SER A 309 -28.82 8.12 -28.66
N PHE A 310 -27.98 7.31 -28.02
CA PHE A 310 -27.59 6.00 -28.56
C PHE A 310 -28.25 4.82 -27.84
N GLU A 311 -28.71 3.85 -28.63
CA GLU A 311 -29.07 2.51 -28.17
C GLU A 311 -27.80 1.65 -28.03
N GLY A 312 -27.41 1.26 -26.81
CA GLY A 312 -26.34 0.26 -26.61
C GLY A 312 -25.17 0.61 -25.68
N GLY A 313 -25.19 1.75 -24.99
CA GLY A 313 -24.09 2.15 -24.08
C GLY A 313 -22.96 2.86 -24.83
N GLY A 314 -22.47 3.98 -24.27
CA GLY A 314 -21.64 4.93 -25.02
C GLY A 314 -20.21 4.50 -25.37
N ALA A 315 -19.70 3.39 -24.81
CA ALA A 315 -18.27 3.03 -24.91
C ALA A 315 -17.79 2.73 -26.33
N SER A 316 -18.56 1.94 -27.09
CA SER A 316 -18.29 1.66 -28.50
C SER A 316 -18.32 2.93 -29.35
N HIS A 317 -19.26 3.83 -29.07
CA HIS A 317 -19.37 5.12 -29.76
C HIS A 317 -18.19 6.04 -29.45
N PHE A 318 -17.72 6.10 -28.20
CA PHE A 318 -16.51 6.85 -27.83
C PHE A 318 -15.26 6.27 -28.50
N ARG A 319 -15.13 4.94 -28.54
CA ARG A 319 -14.02 4.25 -29.20
C ARG A 319 -14.01 4.51 -30.71
N ASN A 320 -15.16 4.43 -31.36
CA ASN A 320 -15.30 4.74 -32.78
C ASN A 320 -14.99 6.22 -33.06
N ALA A 321 -15.46 7.14 -32.22
CA ALA A 321 -15.13 8.55 -32.32
C ALA A 321 -13.62 8.80 -32.17
N SER A 322 -12.96 8.13 -31.22
CA SER A 322 -11.49 8.17 -31.06
C SER A 322 -10.76 7.71 -32.32
N LEU A 323 -11.18 6.58 -32.91
CA LEU A 323 -10.57 6.06 -34.14
C LEU A 323 -10.73 7.03 -35.32
N SER A 324 -11.93 7.61 -35.50
CA SER A 324 -12.17 8.64 -36.52
C SER A 324 -11.35 9.91 -36.27
N LEU A 325 -11.03 10.22 -35.01
CA LEU A 325 -10.22 11.36 -34.63
C LEU A 325 -8.72 11.10 -34.69
N ALA A 326 -8.23 9.87 -34.90
CA ALA A 326 -6.79 9.55 -34.84
C ALA A 326 -5.95 10.16 -35.99
N THR A 327 -6.58 10.68 -37.04
CA THR A 327 -5.93 11.10 -38.28
C THR A 327 -5.58 12.61 -38.37
N GLY A 328 -6.02 13.44 -37.43
CA GLY A 328 -5.78 14.91 -37.42
C GLY A 328 -4.57 15.39 -36.57
N THR A 329 -4.20 16.67 -36.68
CA THR A 329 -3.08 17.29 -35.93
C THR A 329 -3.53 18.28 -34.84
N THR A 330 -4.80 18.29 -34.45
CA THR A 330 -5.35 19.29 -33.52
C THR A 330 -5.00 19.01 -32.06
N ASP A 331 -4.32 19.94 -31.39
CA ASP A 331 -4.08 19.92 -29.92
C ASP A 331 -5.30 20.44 -29.12
N SER A 332 -6.48 19.92 -29.42
CA SER A 332 -7.71 20.24 -28.67
C SER A 332 -7.80 19.33 -27.44
N PRO A 333 -8.08 19.85 -26.23
CA PRO A 333 -8.42 19.06 -25.05
C PRO A 333 -9.53 18.01 -25.25
N VAL A 334 -10.54 18.27 -26.09
CA VAL A 334 -11.57 17.28 -26.47
C VAL A 334 -10.94 16.12 -27.25
N VAL A 335 -10.17 16.44 -28.28
CA VAL A 335 -9.49 15.45 -29.12
C VAL A 335 -8.48 14.65 -28.29
N ARG A 336 -7.72 15.32 -27.43
CA ARG A 336 -6.74 14.72 -26.52
C ARG A 336 -7.39 13.73 -25.55
N THR A 337 -8.54 14.10 -24.99
CA THR A 337 -9.33 13.22 -24.10
C THR A 337 -9.84 11.98 -24.83
N LEU A 338 -10.31 12.13 -26.08
CA LEU A 338 -10.82 11.00 -26.87
C LEU A 338 -9.69 10.09 -27.36
N ARG A 339 -8.53 10.65 -27.72
CA ARG A 339 -7.34 9.89 -28.16
C ARG A 339 -6.57 9.21 -27.04
N ASP A 340 -6.84 9.52 -25.78
CA ASP A 340 -6.22 8.84 -24.65
C ASP A 340 -6.73 7.39 -24.60
N THR A 341 -6.00 6.49 -25.25
CA THR A 341 -6.37 5.07 -25.36
C THR A 341 -6.47 4.42 -23.99
N LYS A 342 -5.62 4.80 -23.03
CA LYS A 342 -5.70 4.30 -21.65
C LYS A 342 -6.98 4.75 -20.96
N LEU A 343 -7.45 5.98 -21.21
CA LEU A 343 -8.75 6.45 -20.72
C LEU A 343 -9.89 5.71 -21.41
N MET A 344 -9.81 5.49 -22.72
CA MET A 344 -10.84 4.74 -23.45
C MET A 344 -10.90 3.28 -22.99
N ASP A 345 -9.76 2.66 -22.70
CA ASP A 345 -9.66 1.32 -22.13
C ASP A 345 -10.22 1.33 -20.71
N MET A 346 -9.80 2.25 -19.83
CA MET A 346 -10.35 2.38 -18.48
C MET A 346 -11.87 2.61 -18.50
N TYR A 347 -12.37 3.44 -19.42
CA TYR A 347 -13.81 3.68 -19.60
C TYR A 347 -14.51 2.42 -20.09
N SER A 348 -13.96 1.73 -21.09
CA SER A 348 -14.52 0.49 -21.63
C SER A 348 -14.52 -0.63 -20.59
N ASP A 349 -13.42 -0.82 -19.88
CA ASP A 349 -13.27 -1.77 -18.79
C ASP A 349 -14.30 -1.47 -17.71
N ALA A 350 -14.41 -0.22 -17.26
CA ALA A 350 -15.44 0.18 -16.32
C ALA A 350 -16.86 -0.04 -16.85
N THR A 351 -17.11 0.00 -18.16
CA THR A 351 -18.44 -0.36 -18.69
C THR A 351 -18.74 -1.86 -18.58
N THR A 352 -17.73 -2.68 -18.30
CA THR A 352 -17.88 -4.10 -17.97
C THR A 352 -18.03 -4.27 -16.45
N HIS A 353 -18.94 -5.15 -16.09
CA HIS A 353 -19.19 -5.47 -14.69
C HIS A 353 -17.96 -6.10 -13.99
N ALA A 354 -17.12 -6.80 -14.74
CA ALA A 354 -15.88 -7.39 -14.25
C ALA A 354 -14.91 -6.34 -13.67
N ALA A 355 -14.91 -5.10 -14.16
CA ALA A 355 -14.02 -4.05 -13.66
C ALA A 355 -14.44 -3.47 -12.29
N HIS A 356 -15.71 -3.63 -11.90
CA HIS A 356 -16.20 -3.20 -10.58
C HIS A 356 -15.89 -4.20 -9.48
N LEU A 357 -15.70 -5.46 -9.84
CA LEU A 357 -15.65 -6.56 -8.90
C LEU A 357 -14.35 -7.35 -8.90
N ARG A 358 -13.48 -7.13 -9.88
CA ARG A 358 -12.12 -7.68 -9.86
C ARG A 358 -11.16 -6.67 -9.22
N PRO A 359 -10.13 -7.13 -8.49
CA PRO A 359 -9.09 -6.24 -7.96
C PRO A 359 -8.49 -5.40 -9.08
N SER A 360 -8.32 -4.09 -8.88
CA SER A 360 -7.48 -3.33 -9.82
C SER A 360 -6.04 -3.79 -9.65
N ARG A 361 -5.45 -4.27 -10.74
CA ARG A 361 -3.99 -4.24 -10.82
C ARG A 361 -3.59 -2.77 -10.85
N HIS A 362 -2.87 -2.30 -9.83
CA HIS A 362 -2.39 -0.93 -9.77
C HIS A 362 -1.60 -0.65 -11.06
N ARG A 363 -2.10 0.32 -11.83
CA ARG A 363 -1.51 0.80 -13.07
C ARG A 363 -1.57 2.33 -13.02
N PRO A 364 -0.61 3.03 -13.65
CA PRO A 364 -0.68 4.47 -13.78
C PRO A 364 -1.99 4.87 -14.43
N LEU A 365 -2.63 5.88 -13.84
CA LEU A 365 -3.87 6.41 -14.39
C LEU A 365 -3.62 7.03 -15.78
N PRO A 366 -4.64 7.08 -16.64
CA PRO A 366 -4.54 7.79 -17.90
C PRO A 366 -4.11 9.25 -17.68
N TYR A 367 -3.22 9.77 -18.52
CA TYR A 367 -2.64 11.09 -18.28
C TYR A 367 -3.70 12.21 -18.28
N THR A 368 -4.78 12.06 -19.06
CA THR A 368 -5.88 13.05 -19.07
C THR A 368 -6.72 13.04 -17.79
N VAL A 369 -6.70 11.93 -17.04
CA VAL A 369 -7.29 11.80 -15.69
C VAL A 369 -6.39 12.50 -14.68
N VAL A 370 -5.08 12.26 -14.74
CA VAL A 370 -4.08 12.95 -13.89
C VAL A 370 -4.13 14.46 -14.10
N GLU A 371 -4.11 14.93 -15.35
CA GLU A 371 -4.21 16.35 -15.70
C GLU A 371 -5.52 17.00 -15.23
N ALA A 372 -6.60 16.21 -15.15
CA ALA A 372 -7.88 16.66 -14.62
C ALA A 372 -7.84 16.78 -13.09
N ALA A 373 -7.20 15.83 -12.41
CA ALA A 373 -7.00 15.85 -10.97
C ALA A 373 -6.12 17.04 -10.58
N ASP A 374 -4.99 17.26 -11.24
CA ASP A 374 -4.07 18.36 -10.94
C ASP A 374 -4.76 19.73 -11.05
N ARG A 375 -5.62 19.89 -12.06
CA ARG A 375 -6.40 21.12 -12.22
C ARG A 375 -7.45 21.28 -11.13
N PHE A 376 -8.08 20.19 -10.71
CA PHE A 376 -9.08 20.19 -9.67
C PHE A 376 -8.47 20.49 -8.29
N GLU A 377 -7.35 19.86 -7.95
CA GLU A 377 -6.65 19.98 -6.66
C GLU A 377 -6.21 21.42 -6.36
N ARG A 378 -5.85 22.22 -7.37
CA ARG A 378 -5.43 23.63 -7.20
C ARG A 378 -6.49 24.49 -6.49
N ASP A 379 -7.76 24.26 -6.82
CA ASP A 379 -8.89 25.03 -6.32
C ASP A 379 -9.70 24.27 -5.26
N ASP A 380 -9.23 23.09 -4.84
CA ASP A 380 -9.96 22.24 -3.91
C ASP A 380 -9.95 22.80 -2.49
N VAL A 381 -11.14 22.84 -1.89
CA VAL A 381 -11.39 23.33 -0.53
C VAL A 381 -10.92 22.32 0.52
N ALA A 382 -10.88 21.02 0.21
CA ALA A 382 -10.46 20.01 1.19
C ALA A 382 -9.02 20.18 1.67
N ARG A 383 -8.12 20.65 0.81
CA ARG A 383 -6.73 20.94 1.20
C ARG A 383 -6.67 21.96 2.34
N GLU A 384 -7.44 23.04 2.22
CA GLU A 384 -7.54 24.10 3.24
C GLU A 384 -8.21 23.57 4.51
N LEU A 385 -9.24 22.72 4.38
CA LEU A 385 -9.90 22.07 5.52
C LEU A 385 -8.95 21.16 6.30
N VAL A 386 -8.21 20.28 5.63
CA VAL A 386 -7.25 19.36 6.26
C VAL A 386 -6.09 20.14 6.90
N ALA A 387 -5.54 21.14 6.21
CA ALA A 387 -4.46 21.95 6.78
C ALA A 387 -4.88 22.66 8.08
N ARG A 388 -6.15 23.07 8.20
CA ARG A 388 -6.68 23.73 9.42
C ARG A 388 -6.83 22.78 10.62
N THR A 389 -6.86 21.47 10.42
CA THR A 389 -6.87 20.49 11.51
C THR A 389 -5.45 20.16 12.00
N GLY A 390 -4.43 20.83 11.45
CA GLY A 390 -3.02 20.62 11.79
C GLY A 390 -2.38 19.45 11.06
N PHE A 391 -3.11 18.76 10.18
CA PHE A 391 -2.59 17.65 9.39
C PHE A 391 -2.06 18.09 8.03
N THR A 392 -1.11 17.34 7.50
CA THR A 392 -0.64 17.50 6.13
C THR A 392 -1.78 17.19 5.16
N ALA A 393 -2.06 18.11 4.25
CA ALA A 393 -2.92 17.84 3.12
C ALA A 393 -2.06 17.29 1.99
N TRP A 394 -2.15 16.00 1.67
CA TRP A 394 -1.43 15.39 0.55
C TRP A 394 -2.20 15.56 -0.79
N PRO A 395 -1.50 15.43 -1.93
CA PRO A 395 -2.16 15.30 -3.24
C PRO A 395 -3.13 14.11 -3.25
N MET A 396 -4.25 14.23 -3.97
CA MET A 396 -5.35 13.26 -3.98
C MET A 396 -4.95 11.91 -4.57
N LEU A 397 -4.14 11.94 -5.62
CA LEU A 397 -3.64 10.75 -6.30
C LEU A 397 -2.17 10.45 -5.93
N GLY A 398 -1.67 11.04 -4.85
CA GLY A 398 -0.25 10.98 -4.49
C GLY A 398 0.64 11.89 -5.35
N SER A 399 1.94 11.91 -5.08
CA SER A 399 2.93 12.62 -5.90
C SER A 399 3.43 11.78 -7.08
N GLY A 400 3.35 10.45 -6.96
CA GLY A 400 4.03 9.47 -7.78
C GLY A 400 5.53 9.33 -7.48
N ASP A 401 6.05 10.07 -6.50
CA ASP A 401 7.47 10.12 -6.18
C ASP A 401 7.88 8.91 -5.34
N VAL A 402 9.05 8.35 -5.66
CA VAL A 402 9.67 7.24 -4.92
C VAL A 402 10.98 7.72 -4.33
N LEU A 403 11.11 7.68 -3.01
CA LEU A 403 12.36 7.98 -2.30
C LEU A 403 13.21 6.72 -2.21
N VAL A 404 14.43 6.78 -2.70
CA VAL A 404 15.43 5.72 -2.56
C VAL A 404 16.47 6.16 -1.54
N LEU A 405 16.63 5.40 -0.46
CA LEU A 405 17.71 5.59 0.51
C LEU A 405 18.73 4.46 0.31
N THR A 406 20.00 4.78 0.09
CA THR A 406 21.04 3.74 -0.01
C THR A 406 22.37 4.21 0.57
N GLY A 407 23.02 3.32 1.32
CA GLY A 407 24.34 3.55 1.88
C GLY A 407 25.45 3.43 0.83
N VAL A 408 26.48 4.27 0.96
CA VAL A 408 27.69 4.23 0.13
C VAL A 408 28.79 3.49 0.88
N GLY A 409 29.19 2.35 0.32
CA GLY A 409 30.28 1.53 0.87
C GLY A 409 31.68 2.06 0.57
N LEU A 410 32.66 1.55 1.32
CA LEU A 410 34.08 1.86 1.13
C LEU A 410 34.56 1.49 -0.29
N PRO A 411 35.51 2.27 -0.85
CA PRO A 411 36.09 1.99 -2.16
C PRO A 411 36.69 0.59 -2.24
N ARG A 412 36.54 -0.04 -3.40
CA ARG A 412 37.14 -1.34 -3.73
C ARG A 412 37.87 -1.20 -5.05
N ASP A 413 39.17 -1.45 -5.02
CA ASP A 413 40.02 -1.26 -6.19
C ASP A 413 39.52 -2.11 -7.38
N GLY A 414 39.39 -1.46 -8.54
CA GLY A 414 39.00 -2.10 -9.79
C GLY A 414 37.52 -2.51 -9.92
N ARG A 415 36.64 -2.09 -8.99
CA ARG A 415 35.22 -2.49 -8.97
C ARG A 415 34.21 -1.37 -9.22
N ASP A 416 34.65 -0.26 -9.81
CA ASP A 416 33.77 0.87 -10.08
C ASP A 416 32.60 0.50 -11.01
N GLU A 417 32.82 -0.40 -11.98
CA GLU A 417 31.74 -0.90 -12.85
C GLU A 417 30.69 -1.75 -12.09
N ASP A 418 31.09 -2.51 -11.06
CA ASP A 418 30.14 -3.24 -10.22
C ASP A 418 29.21 -2.27 -9.48
N ASP A 419 29.76 -1.16 -8.97
CA ASP A 419 29.01 -0.14 -8.24
C ASP A 419 28.07 0.65 -9.17
N ARG A 420 28.53 0.97 -10.37
CA ARG A 420 27.69 1.54 -11.43
C ARG A 420 26.55 0.60 -11.80
N HIS A 421 26.85 -0.67 -12.02
CA HIS A 421 25.82 -1.65 -12.36
C HIS A 421 24.79 -1.81 -11.24
N ALA A 422 25.24 -1.86 -9.98
CA ALA A 422 24.36 -1.92 -8.81
C ALA A 422 23.41 -0.72 -8.73
N LEU A 423 23.92 0.50 -8.88
CA LEU A 423 23.09 1.71 -8.87
C LEU A 423 22.10 1.72 -10.05
N ARG A 424 22.50 1.23 -11.23
CA ARG A 424 21.57 1.07 -12.36
C ARG A 424 20.43 0.12 -11.99
N THR A 425 20.73 -1.04 -11.41
CA THR A 425 19.73 -2.02 -10.96
C THR A 425 18.77 -1.41 -9.93
N VAL A 426 19.29 -0.59 -8.99
CA VAL A 426 18.48 0.15 -8.01
C VAL A 426 17.55 1.15 -8.69
N LEU A 427 18.05 1.94 -9.63
CA LEU A 427 17.24 2.93 -10.36
C LEU A 427 16.18 2.27 -11.25
N GLU A 428 16.50 1.15 -11.90
CA GLU A 428 15.53 0.37 -12.68
C GLU A 428 14.43 -0.21 -11.79
N HIS A 429 14.79 -0.67 -10.58
CA HIS A 429 13.81 -1.12 -9.60
C HIS A 429 12.90 0.03 -9.14
N ALA A 430 13.48 1.18 -8.76
CA ALA A 430 12.72 2.38 -8.39
C ALA A 430 11.81 2.87 -9.53
N HIS A 431 12.28 2.80 -10.79
CA HIS A 431 11.49 3.13 -11.96
C HIS A 431 10.30 2.19 -12.15
N ARG A 432 10.48 0.88 -11.95
CA ARG A 432 9.37 -0.09 -11.97
C ARG A 432 8.34 0.19 -10.88
N ARG A 433 8.80 0.54 -9.66
CA ARG A 433 7.92 0.90 -8.53
C ARG A 433 7.12 2.16 -8.83
N SER A 434 7.78 3.24 -9.28
CA SER A 434 7.09 4.46 -9.72
C SER A 434 6.10 4.17 -10.87
N GLY A 435 6.45 3.24 -11.76
CA GLY A 435 5.59 2.74 -12.83
C GLY A 435 4.35 1.96 -12.37
N SER A 436 4.26 1.58 -11.10
CA SER A 436 3.10 0.90 -10.49
C SER A 436 2.17 1.83 -9.71
N LEU A 437 2.61 3.05 -9.40
CA LEU A 437 1.83 4.07 -8.70
C LEU A 437 0.76 4.70 -9.61
N LEU A 438 -0.22 5.36 -8.99
CA LEU A 438 -1.32 6.03 -9.70
C LEU A 438 -0.83 7.17 -10.61
N ARG A 439 0.24 7.85 -10.19
CA ARG A 439 0.97 8.87 -10.93
C ARG A 439 2.41 8.42 -11.17
N ARG A 440 2.95 8.82 -12.31
CA ARG A 440 4.40 8.72 -12.57
C ARG A 440 5.06 9.99 -12.05
N GLY A 441 5.65 9.90 -10.86
CA GLY A 441 6.41 11.01 -10.27
C GLY A 441 7.90 10.85 -10.52
N ARG A 442 8.69 11.41 -9.61
CA ARG A 442 10.15 11.47 -9.67
C ARG A 442 10.79 10.40 -8.82
N ILE A 443 11.91 9.87 -9.29
CA ILE A 443 12.80 9.04 -8.46
C ILE A 443 13.70 9.98 -7.66
N ARG A 444 13.62 9.94 -6.33
CA ARG A 444 14.41 10.78 -5.41
C ARG A 444 15.47 9.92 -4.74
N LEU A 445 16.71 9.92 -5.24
CA LEU A 445 17.80 9.14 -4.66
C LEU A 445 18.53 9.93 -3.57
N ARG A 446 18.79 9.31 -2.41
CA ARG A 446 19.66 9.82 -1.35
C ARG A 446 20.79 8.83 -1.11
N LEU A 447 22.00 9.29 -1.35
CA LEU A 447 23.22 8.54 -1.08
C LEU A 447 23.72 8.91 0.32
N LEU A 448 23.64 7.94 1.25
CA LEU A 448 24.08 8.12 2.62
C LEU A 448 25.57 7.78 2.70
N ALA A 449 26.39 8.76 3.08
CA ALA A 449 27.85 8.62 3.06
C ALA A 449 28.46 8.93 4.44
N SER A 450 29.45 8.13 4.82
CA SER A 450 30.31 8.42 5.98
C SER A 450 31.33 9.49 5.61
N PRO A 451 32.11 10.02 6.59
CA PRO A 451 33.23 10.91 6.29
C PRO A 451 34.18 10.32 5.23
N GLU A 452 34.46 9.02 5.32
CA GLU A 452 35.37 8.30 4.41
C GLU A 452 34.77 8.03 3.02
N THR A 453 33.44 7.97 2.89
CA THR A 453 32.77 7.66 1.62
C THR A 453 32.12 8.89 0.97
N THR A 454 32.27 10.08 1.56
CA THR A 454 31.65 11.32 1.06
C THR A 454 32.12 11.68 -0.34
N GLU A 455 33.43 11.68 -0.61
CA GLU A 455 33.97 11.99 -1.95
C GLU A 455 33.44 10.99 -2.99
N ARG A 456 33.48 9.70 -2.65
CA ARG A 456 32.95 8.63 -3.50
C ARG A 456 31.46 8.81 -3.80
N ALA A 457 30.66 9.19 -2.81
CA ALA A 457 29.24 9.44 -2.99
C ALA A 457 28.98 10.56 -4.02
N HIS A 458 29.84 11.59 -4.06
CA HIS A 458 29.75 12.66 -5.06
C HIS A 458 30.15 12.17 -6.46
N VAL A 459 31.13 11.28 -6.57
CA VAL A 459 31.49 10.63 -7.85
C VAL A 459 30.32 9.77 -8.38
N LEU A 460 29.72 8.96 -7.51
CA LEU A 460 28.55 8.14 -7.86
C LEU A 460 27.33 9.01 -8.22
N LEU A 461 27.15 10.14 -7.54
CA LEU A 461 26.12 11.14 -7.86
C LEU A 461 26.31 11.69 -9.28
N ALA A 462 27.52 12.17 -9.61
CA ALA A 462 27.82 12.72 -10.93
C ALA A 462 27.60 11.69 -12.05
N TRP A 463 27.89 10.41 -11.79
CA TRP A 463 27.66 9.33 -12.73
C TRP A 463 26.17 8.94 -12.87
N THR A 464 25.39 9.00 -11.79
CA THR A 464 23.96 8.66 -11.83
C THR A 464 23.09 9.76 -12.44
N GLN A 465 23.55 11.02 -12.42
CA GLN A 465 22.77 12.15 -12.89
C GLN A 465 22.23 12.00 -14.33
N PRO A 466 23.03 11.60 -15.35
CA PRO A 466 22.51 11.39 -16.71
C PRO A 466 21.44 10.29 -16.81
N LEU A 467 21.53 9.25 -15.98
CA LEU A 467 20.52 8.19 -15.92
C LEU A 467 19.20 8.73 -15.36
N LEU A 468 19.29 9.55 -14.31
CA LEU A 468 18.14 10.17 -13.65
C LEU A 468 17.46 11.21 -14.56
N ASP A 469 18.23 11.98 -15.32
CA ASP A 469 17.69 12.95 -16.28
C ASP A 469 16.79 12.26 -17.33
N GLY A 470 17.13 11.03 -17.73
CA GLY A 470 16.32 10.21 -18.65
C GLY A 470 15.00 9.68 -18.07
N VAL A 471 14.85 9.66 -16.74
CA VAL A 471 13.67 9.07 -16.05
C VAL A 471 12.99 10.04 -15.08
N ASN A 472 13.19 11.36 -15.25
CA ASN A 472 12.67 12.41 -14.37
C ASN A 472 13.05 12.21 -12.88
N GLY A 473 14.33 11.96 -12.63
CA GLY A 473 14.87 11.74 -11.29
C GLY A 473 15.53 12.97 -10.66
N GLU A 474 15.97 12.81 -9.42
CA GLU A 474 17.02 13.62 -8.79
C GLU A 474 17.81 12.75 -7.82
N ALA A 475 19.02 13.18 -7.50
CA ALA A 475 19.82 12.58 -6.46
C ALA A 475 20.51 13.64 -5.60
N SER A 476 20.74 13.32 -4.34
CA SER A 476 21.60 14.11 -3.45
C SER A 476 22.39 13.21 -2.51
N VAL A 477 23.48 13.75 -1.96
CA VAL A 477 24.32 13.09 -0.96
C VAL A 477 23.94 13.61 0.43
N ILE A 478 23.84 12.71 1.40
CA ILE A 478 23.82 13.02 2.84
C ILE A 478 25.23 12.70 3.37
N PRO A 479 26.13 13.70 3.47
CA PRO A 479 27.54 13.46 3.76
C PRO A 479 27.80 13.34 5.26
N ALA A 480 28.99 12.83 5.59
CA ALA A 480 29.56 12.85 6.94
C ALA A 480 28.71 12.20 8.04
N LEU A 481 27.94 11.16 7.71
CA LEU A 481 27.16 10.41 8.69
C LEU A 481 28.06 9.61 9.64
N PRO A 482 27.78 9.61 10.95
CA PRO A 482 28.63 8.92 11.91
C PRO A 482 28.55 7.40 11.72
N VAL A 483 29.68 6.70 11.88
CA VAL A 483 29.80 5.25 11.62
C VAL A 483 30.14 4.43 12.86
N ALA A 484 30.29 5.10 14.01
CA ALA A 484 30.58 4.42 15.26
C ALA A 484 29.35 3.63 15.76
N PRO A 485 29.53 2.47 16.39
CA PRO A 485 28.39 1.61 16.77
C PRO A 485 27.38 2.24 17.73
N ASP A 486 27.77 3.23 18.51
CA ASP A 486 26.94 3.98 19.47
C ASP A 486 26.23 5.21 18.86
N THR A 487 26.43 5.48 17.56
CA THR A 487 25.92 6.69 16.88
C THR A 487 24.66 6.46 16.05
N ILE A 488 23.92 5.37 16.30
CA ILE A 488 22.72 5.01 15.52
C ILE A 488 21.63 6.09 15.64
N ASP A 489 21.39 6.61 16.85
CA ASP A 489 20.45 7.73 17.09
C ASP A 489 20.88 9.00 16.33
N ASP A 490 22.16 9.36 16.44
CA ASP A 490 22.71 10.53 15.74
C ASP A 490 22.58 10.40 14.23
N LEU A 491 22.85 9.22 13.68
CA LEU A 491 22.69 8.94 12.26
C LEU A 491 21.23 9.06 11.85
N ARG A 492 20.31 8.45 12.61
CA ARG A 492 18.87 8.54 12.38
C ARG A 492 18.44 10.01 12.31
N ASP A 493 18.82 10.78 13.33
CA ASP A 493 18.39 12.17 13.49
C ASP A 493 18.98 13.07 12.40
N GLN A 494 20.24 12.85 11.98
CA GLN A 494 20.84 13.56 10.85
C GLN A 494 20.14 13.24 9.52
N VAL A 495 19.82 11.97 9.24
CA VAL A 495 19.07 11.59 8.04
C VAL A 495 17.68 12.23 8.06
N LEU A 496 16.95 12.13 9.18
CA LEU A 496 15.63 12.75 9.32
C LEU A 496 15.71 14.27 9.17
N ALA A 497 16.69 14.94 9.77
CA ALA A 497 16.89 16.38 9.62
C ALA A 497 17.10 16.77 8.15
N HIS A 498 17.91 16.00 7.40
CA HIS A 498 18.12 16.22 5.97
C HIS A 498 16.82 16.02 5.16
N LEU A 499 16.04 14.97 5.45
CA LEU A 499 14.77 14.73 4.77
C LEU A 499 13.73 15.83 5.07
N ARG A 500 13.76 16.38 6.29
CA ARG A 500 12.89 17.48 6.74
C ARG A 500 13.26 18.85 6.20
N ALA A 501 14.53 19.06 5.83
CA ALA A 501 15.08 20.35 5.39
C ALA A 501 14.48 20.85 4.06
N GLY A 502 13.85 19.96 3.29
CA GLY A 502 13.13 20.33 2.07
C GLY A 502 11.91 21.23 2.33
N PRO A 503 11.30 21.76 1.25
CA PRO A 503 10.10 22.60 1.37
C PRO A 503 8.95 21.82 2.05
N PRO A 504 8.02 22.52 2.73
CA PRO A 504 6.85 21.88 3.30
C PRO A 504 5.92 21.34 2.20
N PRO A 505 5.12 20.30 2.49
CA PRO A 505 4.13 19.79 1.55
C PRO A 505 3.09 20.86 1.24
N THR A 506 2.73 21.00 -0.04
CA THR A 506 1.75 22.02 -0.50
C THR A 506 0.37 21.43 -0.79
N GLY A 507 0.23 20.11 -0.65
CA GLY A 507 -0.93 19.34 -1.07
C GLY A 507 -1.17 19.30 -2.57
N LEU A 508 -0.18 19.70 -3.36
CA LEU A 508 -0.17 19.61 -4.81
C LEU A 508 1.02 18.75 -5.26
N PRO A 509 0.89 18.02 -6.38
CA PRO A 509 2.03 17.31 -6.94
C PRO A 509 3.14 18.29 -7.32
N GLY A 510 4.39 17.86 -7.20
CA GLY A 510 5.56 18.67 -7.58
C GLY A 510 5.96 19.74 -6.55
N SER A 511 5.53 19.63 -5.30
CA SER A 511 5.95 20.51 -4.19
C SER A 511 7.47 20.50 -3.93
N GLY A 512 8.16 19.43 -4.36
CA GLY A 512 9.55 19.17 -4.00
C GLY A 512 9.74 18.69 -2.55
N SER A 513 8.64 18.54 -1.80
CA SER A 513 8.67 18.04 -0.43
C SER A 513 8.89 16.54 -0.42
N LEU A 514 9.84 16.08 0.39
CA LEU A 514 10.03 14.65 0.64
C LEU A 514 8.94 14.05 1.54
N ARG A 515 8.03 14.87 2.08
CA ARG A 515 6.85 14.42 2.85
C ARG A 515 5.67 14.03 1.96
N ASP A 516 5.70 14.41 0.68
CA ASP A 516 4.67 14.09 -0.31
C ASP A 516 4.96 12.80 -1.10
N ILE A 517 6.09 12.13 -0.85
CA ILE A 517 6.48 10.88 -1.52
C ILE A 517 5.44 9.78 -1.29
N ASP A 518 5.26 8.91 -2.28
CA ASP A 518 4.28 7.80 -2.22
C ASP A 518 4.90 6.47 -1.81
N GLU A 519 6.22 6.32 -1.90
CA GLU A 519 6.90 5.10 -1.48
C GLU A 519 8.35 5.39 -1.08
N ILE A 520 8.85 4.65 -0.08
CA ILE A 520 10.27 4.62 0.30
C ILE A 520 10.85 3.25 -0.03
N LEU A 521 11.98 3.25 -0.73
CA LEU A 521 12.79 2.09 -1.04
C LEU A 521 14.13 2.23 -0.33
N LEU A 522 14.35 1.42 0.70
CA LEU A 522 15.60 1.37 1.43
C LEU A 522 16.45 0.24 0.88
N VAL A 523 17.55 0.58 0.21
CA VAL A 523 18.47 -0.40 -0.39
C VAL A 523 19.67 -0.60 0.51
N LEU A 524 19.73 -1.77 1.10
CA LEU A 524 20.85 -2.22 1.89
C LEU A 524 22.01 -2.61 0.98
N SER A 525 23.06 -1.80 1.07
CA SER A 525 24.33 -2.01 0.40
C SER A 525 25.40 -2.43 1.42
N PRO A 526 26.55 -2.97 0.98
CA PRO A 526 27.68 -3.24 1.86
C PRO A 526 28.17 -1.94 2.51
N GLY A 527 27.81 -1.74 3.77
CA GLY A 527 28.19 -0.60 4.62
C GLY A 527 28.46 -1.08 6.04
N THR A 528 28.85 -0.19 6.96
CA THR A 528 28.96 -0.58 8.38
C THR A 528 27.59 -0.93 8.93
N ALA A 529 27.53 -1.86 9.88
CA ALA A 529 26.26 -2.26 10.50
C ALA A 529 25.53 -1.04 11.10
N ALA A 530 26.25 -0.17 11.82
CA ALA A 530 25.71 1.06 12.40
C ALA A 530 25.04 1.97 11.36
N ALA A 531 25.68 2.17 10.20
CA ALA A 531 25.12 3.00 9.13
C ALA A 531 23.83 2.43 8.56
N ASN A 532 23.79 1.13 8.31
CA ASN A 532 22.60 0.49 7.76
C ASN A 532 21.44 0.48 8.76
N TYR A 533 21.69 0.30 10.06
CA TYR A 533 20.62 0.35 11.08
C TYR A 533 20.09 1.74 11.34
N GLY A 534 20.95 2.77 11.40
CA GLY A 534 20.48 4.14 11.51
C GLY A 534 19.67 4.55 10.27
N MET A 535 20.04 4.04 9.09
CA MET A 535 19.26 4.23 7.86
C MET A 535 17.89 3.52 7.94
N ILE A 536 17.83 2.28 8.44
CA ILE A 536 16.57 1.56 8.67
C ILE A 536 15.68 2.35 9.62
N ALA A 537 16.21 2.78 10.77
CA ALA A 537 15.46 3.57 11.76
C ALA A 537 14.93 4.88 11.16
N ALA A 538 15.76 5.62 10.43
CA ALA A 538 15.33 6.84 9.75
C ALA A 538 14.27 6.57 8.67
N GLY A 539 14.41 5.47 7.93
CA GLY A 539 13.45 5.05 6.92
C GLY A 539 12.09 4.71 7.51
N ILE A 540 12.06 4.01 8.65
CA ILE A 540 10.83 3.70 9.41
C ILE A 540 10.16 4.99 9.89
N ASP A 541 10.90 5.86 10.59
CA ASP A 541 10.36 7.13 11.11
C ASP A 541 9.85 8.03 9.99
N TRP A 542 10.57 8.09 8.88
CA TRP A 542 10.14 8.85 7.72
C TRP A 542 8.89 8.27 7.05
N ALA A 543 8.78 6.93 6.96
CA ALA A 543 7.59 6.27 6.44
C ALA A 543 6.35 6.58 7.28
N LEU A 544 6.51 6.68 8.60
CA LEU A 544 5.45 7.06 9.54
C LEU A 544 5.09 8.54 9.48
N GLU A 545 6.06 9.44 9.27
CA GLU A 545 5.84 10.88 9.09
C GLU A 545 5.17 11.17 7.74
N ALA A 546 5.64 10.53 6.66
CA ALA A 546 5.06 10.64 5.33
C ALA A 546 3.79 9.79 5.16
N ALA A 547 3.51 8.85 6.06
CA ALA A 547 2.41 7.88 5.98
C ALA A 547 2.39 7.06 4.66
N CYS A 548 3.55 6.69 4.15
CA CYS A 548 3.69 5.95 2.90
C CYS A 548 4.26 4.54 3.11
N PRO A 549 4.05 3.60 2.17
CA PRO A 549 4.73 2.31 2.16
C PRO A 549 6.26 2.43 2.21
N PHE A 550 6.88 1.52 2.96
CA PHE A 550 8.32 1.34 3.05
C PHE A 550 8.72 -0.09 2.71
N THR A 551 9.67 -0.23 1.81
CA THR A 551 10.22 -1.50 1.35
C THR A 551 11.72 -1.53 1.59
N ILE A 552 12.22 -2.60 2.23
CA ILE A 552 13.65 -2.87 2.36
C ILE A 552 14.06 -3.84 1.25
N THR A 553 15.14 -3.51 0.55
CA THR A 553 15.72 -4.33 -0.52
C THR A 553 17.17 -4.62 -0.21
N GLU A 554 17.56 -5.88 -0.32
CA GLU A 554 18.95 -6.31 -0.26
C GLU A 554 19.57 -6.22 -1.66
N LEU A 555 20.72 -5.54 -1.75
CA LEU A 555 21.57 -5.58 -2.93
C LEU A 555 22.63 -6.68 -2.75
N ALA A 556 22.36 -7.87 -3.26
CA ALA A 556 23.31 -8.96 -3.30
C ALA A 556 24.33 -8.76 -4.41
N ARG A 557 25.60 -8.99 -4.07
CA ARG A 557 26.72 -8.96 -5.03
C ARG A 557 27.36 -10.35 -5.04
N THR A 558 26.99 -11.17 -6.03
CA THR A 558 27.54 -12.52 -6.17
C THR A 558 28.99 -12.47 -6.68
N HIS A 559 29.80 -13.49 -6.36
CA HIS A 559 31.17 -13.58 -6.89
C HIS A 559 31.13 -13.95 -8.38
N GLY A 560 31.31 -12.95 -9.24
CA GLY A 560 31.39 -13.13 -10.70
C GLY A 560 30.06 -13.07 -11.44
N GLY A 561 28.94 -12.80 -10.76
CA GLY A 561 27.63 -12.56 -11.35
C GLY A 561 27.20 -11.09 -11.27
N PRO A 562 26.17 -10.69 -12.02
CA PRO A 562 25.60 -9.35 -11.92
C PRO A 562 25.02 -9.11 -10.51
N PRO A 563 24.98 -7.86 -10.04
CA PRO A 563 24.30 -7.50 -8.80
C PRO A 563 22.80 -7.79 -8.93
N GLU A 564 22.26 -8.46 -7.92
CA GLU A 564 20.85 -8.85 -7.84
C GLU A 564 20.18 -8.12 -6.68
N LEU A 565 18.92 -7.73 -6.88
CA LEU A 565 18.09 -7.18 -5.81
C LEU A 565 17.17 -8.26 -5.28
N HIS A 566 17.37 -8.64 -4.03
CA HIS A 566 16.40 -9.44 -3.29
C HIS A 566 15.50 -8.47 -2.53
N THR A 567 14.30 -8.27 -3.07
CA THR A 567 13.31 -7.37 -2.47
C THR A 567 12.73 -8.10 -1.27
N GLY A 568 12.89 -7.55 -0.07
CA GLY A 568 12.12 -8.01 1.08
C GLY A 568 10.63 -7.76 0.83
N GLN A 569 9.76 -8.33 1.65
CA GLN A 569 8.34 -7.98 1.55
C GLN A 569 8.16 -6.46 1.72
N SER A 570 7.12 -5.87 1.14
CA SER A 570 6.77 -4.47 1.44
C SER A 570 6.37 -4.40 2.91
N THR A 571 7.30 -3.95 3.77
CA THR A 571 7.31 -4.33 5.19
C THR A 571 6.82 -3.23 6.13
N LEU A 572 6.76 -1.94 5.79
CA LEU A 572 6.22 -0.95 6.74
C LEU A 572 5.22 0.07 6.18
N CYS A 573 3.95 -0.18 6.51
CA CYS A 573 3.09 0.77 7.24
C CYS A 573 2.76 0.17 8.64
N ARG A 574 3.71 -0.60 9.22
CA ARG A 574 3.44 -1.62 10.25
C ARG A 574 3.66 -1.16 11.67
N LEU A 575 2.94 -0.13 12.09
CA LEU A 575 2.75 0.07 13.52
C LEU A 575 1.27 0.27 13.85
N GLY A 576 0.61 -0.85 14.16
CA GLY A 576 -0.69 -0.87 14.82
C GLY A 576 -1.94 -0.72 13.94
N ILE A 577 -1.84 -0.84 12.61
CA ILE A 577 -2.98 -0.56 11.71
C ILE A 577 -3.79 -1.82 11.35
N ASP A 578 -3.31 -3.06 11.57
CA ASP A 578 -4.04 -4.27 11.17
C ASP A 578 -5.47 -4.33 11.71
N GLY A 579 -5.67 -4.02 13.00
CA GLY A 579 -7.03 -3.94 13.57
C GLY A 579 -7.92 -2.90 12.86
N VAL A 580 -7.33 -1.78 12.43
CA VAL A 580 -8.04 -0.74 11.66
C VAL A 580 -8.28 -1.20 10.21
N LEU A 581 -7.30 -1.79 9.53
CA LEU A 581 -7.45 -2.37 8.19
C LEU A 581 -8.53 -3.45 8.18
N VAL A 582 -8.54 -4.33 9.18
CA VAL A 582 -9.56 -5.37 9.36
C VAL A 582 -10.93 -4.76 9.64
N ARG A 583 -11.03 -3.72 10.47
CA ARG A 583 -12.30 -2.99 10.69
C ARG A 583 -12.81 -2.31 9.42
N LEU A 584 -11.92 -1.64 8.67
CA LEU A 584 -12.21 -1.01 7.39
C LEU A 584 -12.65 -2.06 6.37
N ALA A 585 -11.97 -3.21 6.32
CA ALA A 585 -12.31 -4.34 5.47
C ALA A 585 -13.66 -4.93 5.86
N ALA A 586 -13.94 -5.13 7.15
CA ALA A 586 -15.26 -5.58 7.61
C ALA A 586 -16.37 -4.58 7.25
N SER A 587 -16.10 -3.29 7.36
CA SER A 587 -17.01 -2.20 6.96
C SER A 587 -17.27 -2.24 5.45
N ALA A 588 -16.23 -2.43 4.63
CA ALA A 588 -16.32 -2.59 3.18
C ALA A 588 -17.08 -3.88 2.78
N LEU A 589 -16.80 -5.00 3.46
CA LEU A 589 -17.48 -6.27 3.24
C LEU A 589 -18.98 -6.18 3.52
N ARG A 590 -19.41 -5.46 4.56
CA ARG A 590 -20.84 -5.19 4.82
C ARG A 590 -21.53 -4.43 3.70
N ARG A 591 -20.78 -3.68 2.89
CA ARG A 591 -21.26 -2.99 1.69
C ARG A 591 -21.09 -3.81 0.41
N LEU A 592 -20.60 -5.05 0.51
CA LEU A 592 -20.16 -5.91 -0.60
C LEU A 592 -19.09 -5.25 -1.50
N ASP A 593 -18.24 -4.38 -0.94
CA ASP A 593 -17.12 -3.78 -1.64
C ASP A 593 -15.87 -4.66 -1.52
N LEU A 594 -15.90 -5.81 -2.20
CA LEU A 594 -14.90 -6.88 -2.08
C LEU A 594 -13.51 -6.46 -2.57
N ARG A 595 -13.44 -5.48 -3.48
CA ARG A 595 -12.16 -4.91 -3.94
C ARG A 595 -11.49 -4.07 -2.87
N THR A 596 -12.26 -3.23 -2.17
CA THR A 596 -11.73 -2.46 -1.04
C THR A 596 -11.31 -3.39 0.09
N VAL A 597 -12.05 -4.50 0.32
CA VAL A 597 -11.65 -5.57 1.27
C VAL A 597 -10.27 -6.13 0.90
N THR A 598 -10.08 -6.65 -0.32
CA THR A 598 -8.81 -7.26 -0.71
C THR A 598 -7.67 -6.25 -0.74
N HIS A 599 -7.93 -5.02 -1.19
CA HIS A 599 -6.93 -3.95 -1.14
C HIS A 599 -6.49 -3.66 0.29
N LEU A 600 -7.42 -3.42 1.21
CA LEU A 600 -7.11 -3.13 2.62
C LEU A 600 -6.33 -4.26 3.29
N LEU A 601 -6.73 -5.52 3.04
CA LEU A 601 -6.03 -6.68 3.58
C LEU A 601 -4.64 -6.86 2.97
N SER A 602 -4.45 -6.51 1.69
CA SER A 602 -3.13 -6.54 1.04
C SER A 602 -2.14 -5.50 1.60
N LEU A 603 -2.64 -4.48 2.32
CA LEU A 603 -1.82 -3.50 3.02
C LEU A 603 -1.40 -3.97 4.43
N GLY A 604 -1.97 -5.09 4.91
CA GLY A 604 -1.75 -5.58 6.28
C GLY A 604 -0.49 -6.43 6.47
N SER A 605 -0.30 -6.91 7.70
CA SER A 605 0.79 -7.85 8.03
C SER A 605 0.62 -9.22 7.34
N PRO A 606 1.65 -10.08 7.35
CA PRO A 606 1.52 -11.45 6.83
C PRO A 606 0.49 -12.26 7.63
N GLY A 607 0.17 -11.83 8.86
CA GLY A 607 -0.92 -12.41 9.66
C GLY A 607 -2.30 -12.30 9.00
N LEU A 608 -2.50 -11.33 8.09
CA LEU A 608 -3.73 -11.20 7.31
C LEU A 608 -3.70 -11.97 5.98
N ALA A 609 -2.60 -12.65 5.64
CA ALA A 609 -2.44 -13.28 4.33
C ALA A 609 -3.50 -14.37 4.07
N ASP A 610 -3.86 -15.14 5.09
CA ASP A 610 -4.88 -16.19 4.99
C ASP A 610 -6.26 -15.58 4.74
N THR A 611 -6.59 -14.52 5.49
CA THR A 611 -7.83 -13.76 5.33
C THR A 611 -7.90 -13.06 3.99
N LEU A 612 -6.79 -12.53 3.48
CA LEU A 612 -6.68 -11.98 2.13
C LEU A 612 -7.02 -13.05 1.09
N ARG A 613 -6.38 -14.23 1.16
CA ARG A 613 -6.67 -15.34 0.23
C ARG A 613 -8.13 -15.80 0.32
N ASN A 614 -8.70 -15.84 1.52
CA ASN A 614 -10.11 -16.16 1.71
C ASN A 614 -11.03 -15.08 1.10
N ALA A 615 -10.68 -13.80 1.24
CA ALA A 615 -11.41 -12.68 0.66
C ALA A 615 -11.32 -12.66 -0.87
N GLU A 616 -10.15 -12.95 -1.44
CA GLU A 616 -9.94 -13.09 -2.88
C GLU A 616 -10.77 -14.24 -3.46
N ARG A 617 -10.72 -15.42 -2.82
CA ARG A 617 -11.55 -16.56 -3.22
C ARG A 617 -13.03 -16.21 -3.17
N PHE A 618 -13.49 -15.60 -2.07
CA PHE A 618 -14.89 -15.18 -1.95
C PHE A 618 -15.27 -14.15 -3.02
N ALA A 619 -14.39 -13.19 -3.34
CA ALA A 619 -14.61 -12.22 -4.39
C ALA A 619 -14.76 -12.88 -5.76
N ASP A 620 -13.88 -13.82 -6.08
CA ASP A 620 -13.92 -14.58 -7.34
C ASP A 620 -15.20 -15.42 -7.47
N GLU A 621 -15.64 -16.06 -6.39
CA GLU A 621 -16.88 -16.86 -6.37
C GLU A 621 -18.13 -15.98 -6.45
N ALA A 622 -18.22 -14.94 -5.62
CA ALA A 622 -19.33 -14.00 -5.64
C ALA A 622 -19.47 -13.35 -7.02
N MET A 623 -18.35 -13.13 -7.70
CA MET A 623 -18.27 -12.35 -8.93
C MET A 623 -17.84 -13.09 -10.19
N ALA A 624 -17.94 -14.42 -10.16
CA ALA A 624 -17.63 -15.29 -11.27
C ALA A 624 -18.31 -14.86 -12.59
N ASP A 625 -17.53 -14.71 -13.66
CA ASP A 625 -18.05 -14.60 -15.01
C ASP A 625 -18.11 -16.00 -15.61
N PRO A 626 -19.30 -16.56 -15.86
CA PRO A 626 -19.41 -17.92 -16.37
C PRO A 626 -19.00 -18.05 -17.86
N GLY A 627 -18.61 -16.94 -18.52
CA GLY A 627 -18.22 -16.91 -19.92
C GLY A 627 -19.42 -17.02 -20.85
N HIS A 628 -19.21 -16.86 -22.16
CA HIS A 628 -20.32 -16.83 -23.14
C HIS A 628 -21.01 -18.19 -23.34
N SER A 629 -20.30 -19.30 -23.15
CA SER A 629 -20.80 -20.67 -23.36
C SER A 629 -21.69 -21.21 -22.23
N ALA A 630 -21.81 -20.49 -21.11
CA ALA A 630 -22.61 -20.95 -19.98
C ALA A 630 -24.12 -20.96 -20.27
N SER A 631 -24.78 -22.04 -19.86
CA SER A 631 -26.23 -22.23 -20.02
C SER A 631 -27.05 -21.19 -19.25
N HIS A 632 -28.26 -20.91 -19.72
CA HIS A 632 -29.21 -20.03 -19.04
C HIS A 632 -29.51 -20.48 -17.61
N GLU A 633 -29.58 -21.79 -17.37
CA GLU A 633 -29.82 -22.36 -16.05
C GLU A 633 -28.65 -22.08 -15.08
N HIS A 634 -27.41 -22.24 -15.54
CA HIS A 634 -26.23 -21.93 -14.73
C HIS A 634 -26.15 -20.43 -14.39
N ARG A 635 -26.42 -19.56 -15.37
CA ARG A 635 -26.55 -18.10 -15.14
C ARG A 635 -27.66 -17.78 -14.15
N GLY A 636 -28.78 -18.49 -14.22
CA GLY A 636 -29.91 -18.36 -13.29
C GLY A 636 -29.54 -18.73 -11.86
N ARG A 637 -28.79 -19.81 -11.64
CA ARG A 637 -28.25 -20.18 -10.32
C ARG A 637 -27.31 -19.13 -9.75
N LEU A 638 -26.41 -18.59 -10.56
CA LEU A 638 -25.50 -17.51 -10.14
C LEU A 638 -26.27 -16.23 -9.78
N ALA A 639 -27.30 -15.88 -10.55
CA ALA A 639 -28.17 -14.74 -10.27
C ALA A 639 -28.95 -14.95 -8.96
N HIS A 640 -29.51 -16.15 -8.75
CA HIS A 640 -30.19 -16.52 -7.50
C HIS A 640 -29.25 -16.37 -6.29
N ALA A 641 -28.03 -16.91 -6.39
CA ALA A 641 -27.04 -16.82 -5.31
C ALA A 641 -26.65 -15.37 -5.00
N ARG A 642 -26.42 -14.53 -6.03
CA ARG A 642 -26.10 -13.10 -5.87
C ARG A 642 -27.24 -12.31 -5.25
N PHE A 643 -28.48 -12.52 -5.70
CA PHE A 643 -29.64 -11.87 -5.09
C PHE A 643 -29.85 -12.29 -3.64
N GLY A 644 -29.59 -13.56 -3.31
CA GLY A 644 -29.63 -14.07 -1.94
C GLY A 644 -28.62 -13.35 -1.03
N LEU A 645 -27.37 -13.25 -1.50
CA LEU A 645 -26.31 -12.51 -0.80
C LEU A 645 -26.67 -11.04 -0.58
N VAL A 646 -27.18 -10.35 -1.61
CA VAL A 646 -27.57 -8.93 -1.49
C VAL A 646 -28.77 -8.74 -0.57
N ALA A 647 -29.77 -9.63 -0.61
CA ALA A 647 -30.95 -9.55 0.25
C ALA A 647 -30.57 -9.75 1.73
N HIS A 648 -29.64 -10.66 2.00
CA HIS A 648 -29.12 -10.93 3.34
C HIS A 648 -28.32 -9.73 3.88
N THR A 649 -27.36 -9.22 3.09
CA THR A 649 -26.38 -8.21 3.55
C THR A 649 -26.87 -6.77 3.48
N LEU A 650 -27.54 -6.39 2.38
CA LEU A 650 -27.89 -5.00 2.07
C LEU A 650 -29.38 -4.71 2.16
N GLY A 651 -30.21 -5.69 2.56
CA GLY A 651 -31.66 -5.57 2.52
C GLY A 651 -32.24 -4.37 3.29
N ASP A 652 -31.54 -3.88 4.32
CA ASP A 652 -31.92 -2.69 5.11
C ASP A 652 -31.46 -1.36 4.46
N HIS A 653 -30.69 -1.42 3.37
CA HIS A 653 -30.17 -0.29 2.60
C HIS A 653 -30.72 -0.35 1.15
N PRO A 654 -32.00 0.01 0.93
CA PRO A 654 -32.72 -0.32 -0.31
C PRO A 654 -32.08 0.25 -1.58
N GLU A 655 -31.53 1.46 -1.55
CA GLU A 655 -30.86 2.07 -2.70
C GLU A 655 -29.55 1.34 -3.06
N LEU A 656 -28.75 0.97 -2.06
CA LEU A 656 -27.49 0.24 -2.24
C LEU A 656 -27.76 -1.21 -2.67
N ALA A 657 -28.75 -1.88 -2.06
CA ALA A 657 -29.17 -3.22 -2.44
C ALA A 657 -29.67 -3.28 -3.88
N ALA A 658 -30.50 -2.33 -4.31
CA ALA A 658 -30.96 -2.27 -5.69
C ALA A 658 -29.81 -2.05 -6.69
N TYR A 659 -28.88 -1.16 -6.35
CA TYR A 659 -27.67 -0.93 -7.15
C TYR A 659 -26.83 -2.20 -7.28
N VAL A 660 -26.40 -2.76 -6.14
CA VAL A 660 -25.53 -3.94 -6.12
C VAL A 660 -26.23 -5.14 -6.76
N ALA A 661 -27.52 -5.38 -6.50
CA ALA A 661 -28.25 -6.48 -7.12
C ALA A 661 -28.29 -6.38 -8.65
N VAL A 662 -28.71 -5.24 -9.20
CA VAL A 662 -28.83 -5.05 -10.66
C VAL A 662 -27.46 -5.09 -11.33
N GLU A 663 -26.48 -4.38 -10.77
CA GLU A 663 -25.13 -4.40 -11.33
C GLU A 663 -24.57 -5.81 -11.21
N SER A 664 -24.68 -6.49 -10.06
CA SER A 664 -24.10 -7.84 -9.82
C SER A 664 -24.42 -8.88 -10.90
N VAL A 665 -25.51 -8.71 -11.66
CA VAL A 665 -25.94 -9.63 -12.71
C VAL A 665 -25.75 -9.11 -14.13
N ARG A 666 -25.48 -7.81 -14.36
CA ARG A 666 -25.37 -7.18 -15.69
C ARG A 666 -24.07 -6.38 -15.85
N PRO A 667 -23.33 -6.51 -16.99
CA PRO A 667 -23.52 -7.48 -18.07
C PRO A 667 -23.06 -8.92 -17.79
N ALA A 668 -22.46 -9.21 -16.63
CA ALA A 668 -21.74 -10.48 -16.41
C ALA A 668 -22.59 -11.75 -16.61
N LEU A 669 -23.81 -11.78 -16.06
CA LEU A 669 -24.72 -12.91 -16.23
C LEU A 669 -25.69 -12.69 -17.38
N TYR A 670 -26.22 -11.47 -17.51
CA TYR A 670 -27.14 -11.06 -18.57
C TYR A 670 -26.59 -9.84 -19.30
N THR A 671 -26.55 -9.88 -20.64
CA THR A 671 -26.20 -8.70 -21.45
C THR A 671 -27.16 -7.53 -21.16
N PHE A 672 -26.79 -6.31 -21.53
CA PHE A 672 -27.68 -5.15 -21.37
C PHE A 672 -29.06 -5.36 -22.01
N GLU A 673 -29.08 -5.99 -23.18
CA GLU A 673 -30.31 -6.37 -23.87
C GLU A 673 -31.06 -7.50 -23.16
N GLY A 674 -30.36 -8.54 -22.71
CA GLY A 674 -30.94 -9.65 -21.94
C GLY A 674 -31.59 -9.16 -20.64
N TRP A 675 -30.95 -8.25 -19.90
CA TRP A 675 -31.55 -7.63 -18.72
C TRP A 675 -32.77 -6.78 -19.10
N ARG A 676 -32.70 -6.00 -20.19
CA ARG A 676 -33.84 -5.21 -20.67
C ARG A 676 -35.04 -6.12 -20.99
N GLN A 677 -34.81 -7.25 -21.65
CA GLN A 677 -35.85 -8.24 -21.90
C GLN A 677 -36.40 -8.82 -20.59
N PHE A 678 -35.55 -9.15 -19.63
CA PHE A 678 -35.96 -9.63 -18.31
C PHE A 678 -36.81 -8.61 -17.53
N THR A 679 -36.50 -7.31 -17.60
CA THR A 679 -37.33 -6.25 -16.97
C THR A 679 -38.69 -6.04 -17.64
N ARG A 680 -38.87 -6.49 -18.89
CA ARG A 680 -40.19 -6.48 -19.54
C ARG A 680 -41.09 -7.57 -18.96
N THR A 681 -40.52 -8.73 -18.64
CA THR A 681 -41.28 -9.89 -18.14
C THR A 681 -41.39 -9.95 -16.61
N SER A 682 -40.47 -9.33 -15.87
CA SER A 682 -40.48 -9.30 -14.39
C SER A 682 -40.77 -7.90 -13.83
N PRO A 683 -41.94 -7.68 -13.18
CA PRO A 683 -42.24 -6.43 -12.48
C PRO A 683 -41.25 -6.10 -11.35
N ALA A 684 -40.74 -7.12 -10.67
CA ALA A 684 -39.74 -6.96 -9.62
C ALA A 684 -38.42 -6.43 -10.18
N ALA A 685 -37.93 -7.00 -11.30
CA ALA A 685 -36.71 -6.53 -11.96
C ALA A 685 -36.84 -5.09 -12.47
N ARG A 686 -38.04 -4.74 -12.99
CA ARG A 686 -38.37 -3.39 -13.44
C ARG A 686 -38.33 -2.38 -12.30
N THR A 687 -38.93 -2.72 -11.16
CA THR A 687 -38.96 -1.86 -9.97
C THR A 687 -37.57 -1.72 -9.36
N LEU A 688 -36.81 -2.82 -9.25
CA LEU A 688 -35.43 -2.79 -8.79
C LEU A 688 -34.54 -1.92 -9.68
N THR A 689 -34.69 -2.02 -11.01
CA THR A 689 -33.99 -1.14 -11.97
C THR A 689 -34.35 0.33 -11.76
N ARG A 690 -35.63 0.64 -11.48
CA ARG A 690 -36.08 2.01 -11.19
C ARG A 690 -35.48 2.56 -9.90
N ILE A 691 -35.37 1.75 -8.84
CA ILE A 691 -34.74 2.14 -7.58
C ILE A 691 -33.24 2.36 -7.78
N ARG A 692 -32.57 1.42 -8.47
CA ARG A 692 -31.18 1.58 -8.92
C ARG A 692 -31.00 2.92 -9.66
N ASP A 693 -31.84 3.22 -10.64
CA ASP A 693 -31.81 4.47 -11.42
C ASP A 693 -32.22 5.73 -10.64
N ALA A 694 -32.85 5.60 -9.48
CA ALA A 694 -33.11 6.73 -8.59
C ALA A 694 -31.94 6.96 -7.59
N SER A 695 -31.06 5.96 -7.40
CA SER A 695 -30.03 5.99 -6.38
C SER A 695 -28.93 7.03 -6.65
N PRO A 696 -28.32 7.60 -5.60
CA PRO A 696 -27.13 8.44 -5.72
C PRO A 696 -25.95 7.71 -6.38
N TYR A 697 -25.92 6.38 -6.31
CA TYR A 697 -24.87 5.51 -6.86
C TYR A 697 -24.96 5.29 -8.37
N CYS A 698 -26.05 5.68 -9.02
CA CYS A 698 -26.26 5.44 -10.46
C CYS A 698 -26.24 6.67 -11.35
N HIS A 699 -26.56 7.83 -10.78
CA HIS A 699 -26.95 9.00 -11.55
C HIS A 699 -26.44 10.30 -10.95
N LEU A 700 -25.21 10.62 -11.33
CA LEU A 700 -24.74 12.00 -11.36
C LEU A 700 -25.07 12.70 -12.70
N LEU A 701 -25.52 11.95 -13.72
CA LEU A 701 -25.94 12.50 -15.01
C LEU A 701 -27.42 12.91 -15.07
N ASP A 702 -28.35 12.18 -14.42
CA ASP A 702 -29.78 12.51 -14.44
C ASP A 702 -30.26 13.48 -13.35
N ARG A 703 -29.40 13.90 -12.41
CA ARG A 703 -29.75 14.94 -11.42
C ARG A 703 -30.01 16.32 -12.04
N ARG A 704 -29.62 16.56 -13.30
CA ARG A 704 -30.09 17.73 -14.07
C ARG A 704 -31.59 17.66 -14.40
N ARG A 705 -32.18 16.47 -14.53
CA ARG A 705 -33.63 16.29 -14.71
C ARG A 705 -34.40 16.32 -13.38
N ALA A 706 -33.80 15.86 -12.28
CA ALA A 706 -34.42 15.82 -10.96
C ALA A 706 -34.52 17.17 -10.22
N GLN A 707 -33.91 18.26 -10.71
CA GLN A 707 -34.21 19.60 -10.20
C GLN A 707 -35.67 20.05 -10.46
N ARG A 708 -36.46 19.25 -11.20
CA ARG A 708 -37.90 19.48 -11.45
C ARG A 708 -38.84 18.52 -10.71
N GLY A 709 -38.37 17.57 -9.90
CA GLY A 709 -39.25 16.62 -9.22
C GLY A 709 -38.59 15.95 -8.02
N GLY A 710 -39.27 15.96 -6.87
CA GLY A 710 -38.80 15.37 -5.62
C GLY A 710 -38.43 13.88 -5.76
N ARG A 711 -37.42 13.45 -5.01
CA ARG A 711 -36.97 12.04 -4.99
C ARG A 711 -38.12 11.13 -4.55
N PRO A 712 -38.44 10.06 -5.28
CA PRO A 712 -39.24 8.99 -4.70
C PRO A 712 -38.41 8.33 -3.58
N ARG A 713 -38.84 8.45 -2.32
CA ARG A 713 -38.35 7.55 -1.27
C ARG A 713 -38.89 6.16 -1.60
N PRO A 714 -38.05 5.12 -1.75
CA PRO A 714 -38.56 3.77 -1.96
C PRO A 714 -39.46 3.41 -0.77
N LYS A 715 -40.77 3.28 -1.00
CA LYS A 715 -41.71 2.66 -0.05
C LYS A 715 -41.68 1.14 -0.14
N ASP A 716 -41.01 0.60 -1.16
CA ASP A 716 -41.00 -0.81 -1.52
C ASP A 716 -39.90 -1.56 -0.75
N ASP A 717 -40.24 -2.70 -0.15
CA ASP A 717 -39.29 -3.60 0.51
C ASP A 717 -38.39 -4.29 -0.54
N VAL A 718 -37.15 -3.82 -0.66
CA VAL A 718 -36.16 -4.39 -1.59
C VAL A 718 -35.88 -5.87 -1.28
N ARG A 719 -35.97 -6.32 -0.01
CA ARG A 719 -35.87 -7.75 0.30
C ARG A 719 -37.00 -8.55 -0.34
N SER A 720 -38.21 -8.01 -0.37
CA SER A 720 -39.35 -8.66 -1.04
C SER A 720 -39.15 -8.71 -2.55
N LEU A 721 -38.66 -7.62 -3.17
CA LEU A 721 -38.36 -7.60 -4.61
C LEU A 721 -37.30 -8.64 -4.99
N LEU A 722 -36.23 -8.77 -4.20
CA LEU A 722 -35.18 -9.76 -4.42
C LEU A 722 -35.70 -11.19 -4.23
N ARG A 723 -36.54 -11.44 -3.21
CA ARG A 723 -37.21 -12.74 -3.02
C ARG A 723 -38.10 -13.13 -4.20
N GLN A 724 -38.86 -12.18 -4.74
CA GLN A 724 -39.68 -12.41 -5.93
C GLN A 724 -38.85 -12.73 -7.18
N LEU A 725 -37.67 -12.11 -7.32
CA LEU A 725 -36.74 -12.43 -8.40
C LEU A 725 -36.14 -13.84 -8.24
N MET A 726 -35.74 -14.21 -7.02
CA MET A 726 -35.20 -15.53 -6.73
C MET A 726 -36.21 -16.65 -6.99
N ALA A 727 -37.49 -16.46 -6.65
CA ALA A 727 -38.55 -17.45 -6.89
C ALA A 727 -38.71 -17.85 -8.37
N GLY A 728 -38.28 -16.98 -9.30
CA GLY A 728 -38.31 -17.24 -10.74
C GLY A 728 -37.01 -17.80 -11.32
N LEU A 729 -36.01 -18.13 -10.48
CA LEU A 729 -34.69 -18.59 -10.88
C LEU A 729 -34.38 -19.99 -10.30
N PRO A 730 -33.52 -20.80 -10.94
CA PRO A 730 -33.07 -22.06 -10.38
C PRO A 730 -32.36 -21.85 -9.04
N ASP A 731 -32.72 -22.66 -8.05
CA ASP A 731 -32.23 -22.54 -6.68
C ASP A 731 -30.70 -22.72 -6.59
N SER A 732 -30.12 -21.98 -5.64
CA SER A 732 -28.71 -22.08 -5.26
C SER A 732 -28.64 -22.48 -3.78
N ARG A 733 -27.74 -23.39 -3.42
CA ARG A 733 -27.61 -23.94 -2.05
C ARG A 733 -27.21 -22.95 -0.93
N GLY A 734 -27.30 -21.64 -1.16
CA GLY A 734 -26.97 -20.60 -0.16
C GLY A 734 -25.49 -20.44 0.17
N GLN A 735 -24.60 -21.14 -0.54
CA GLN A 735 -23.16 -21.21 -0.25
C GLN A 735 -22.49 -19.82 -0.13
N LEU A 736 -22.84 -18.87 -1.01
CA LEU A 736 -22.29 -17.50 -0.95
C LEU A 736 -22.63 -16.76 0.35
N VAL A 737 -23.81 -16.99 0.94
CA VAL A 737 -24.17 -16.37 2.23
C VAL A 737 -23.33 -16.98 3.35
N THR A 738 -23.17 -18.30 3.35
CA THR A 738 -22.33 -19.01 4.32
C THR A 738 -20.86 -18.55 4.26
N ASP A 739 -20.30 -18.40 3.06
CA ASP A 739 -18.91 -17.97 2.90
C ASP A 739 -18.73 -16.48 3.27
N TYR A 740 -19.73 -15.63 2.99
CA TYR A 740 -19.78 -14.26 3.49
C TYR A 740 -19.75 -14.20 5.02
N GLU A 741 -20.61 -14.97 5.69
CA GLU A 741 -20.68 -14.99 7.16
C GLU A 741 -19.38 -15.50 7.78
N ARG A 742 -18.74 -16.51 7.16
CA ARG A 742 -17.43 -17.01 7.58
C ARG A 742 -16.36 -15.94 7.48
N LEU A 743 -16.25 -15.26 6.34
CA LEU A 743 -15.25 -14.19 6.15
C LEU A 743 -15.50 -13.02 7.09
N LEU A 744 -16.76 -12.63 7.33
CA LEU A 744 -17.10 -11.58 8.27
C LEU A 744 -16.77 -11.97 9.73
N ALA A 745 -16.98 -13.22 10.11
CA ALA A 745 -16.60 -13.73 11.43
C ALA A 745 -15.08 -13.76 11.60
N GLU A 746 -14.34 -14.17 10.57
CA GLU A 746 -12.87 -14.15 10.54
C GLU A 746 -12.33 -12.72 10.75
N LEU A 747 -12.82 -11.75 9.98
CA LEU A 747 -12.46 -10.33 10.15
C LEU A 747 -12.82 -9.81 11.56
N ARG A 748 -13.95 -10.23 12.14
CA ARG A 748 -14.31 -9.82 13.51
C ARG A 748 -13.38 -10.41 14.56
N ALA A 749 -12.93 -11.66 14.37
CA ALA A 749 -12.00 -12.31 15.30
C ALA A 749 -10.61 -11.63 15.28
N LEU A 750 -10.19 -11.10 14.14
CA LEU A 750 -8.91 -10.41 13.94
C LEU A 750 -8.92 -8.93 14.32
N SER A 751 -10.11 -8.35 14.56
CA SER A 751 -10.23 -7.00 15.11
C SER A 751 -10.25 -7.10 16.63
N PRO A 752 -9.12 -6.91 17.36
CA PRO A 752 -9.16 -6.91 18.81
C PRO A 752 -10.17 -5.86 19.27
N TYR A 753 -11.07 -6.27 20.15
CA TYR A 753 -12.09 -5.44 20.77
C TYR A 753 -11.50 -4.08 21.17
N THR A 754 -12.07 -3.01 20.63
CA THR A 754 -12.12 -1.71 21.29
C THR A 754 -13.60 -1.35 21.34
N GLY A 755 -14.10 -1.20 22.57
CA GLY A 755 -15.46 -0.74 22.84
C GLY A 755 -15.69 0.67 22.37
#